data_AF-A0A7K2YSU1-F1
#
_entry.id   AF-A0A7K2YSU1-F1
#
_cell.length_a   1.000
_cell.length_b   1.000
_cell.length_c   1.000
_cell.angle_alpha   90.00
_cell.angle_beta   90.00
_cell.angle_gamma   90.00
#
_symmetry.space_group_name_H-M   'P 1'
#
loop_
_entity.id
_entity.type
_entity.pdbx_description
1 polymer ?
#
loop_
_entity_poly.entity_id
_entity_poly.type
_entity_poly.pdbx_seq_one_letter_code
_entity_poly.pdbx_strand_id
1 'polypeptide(L)'
;DGRCKAFAGAADGTGWSEGTGLVLVERLADAHRLGHRVLAVLRGSAVNQDGASNGLTAPNGPAQQRVIRQALRNARLSGADIDAVEAHGTGTTLGDPIEAQALIATYGKDRSEDRPLWIGSAKSNIGHTQAAAGIVGVIKMIEAMRRGVLPKTLHIDEPTPHVDWSAGAVRLLTEARPWPETGQPRRVGISAFGASGTNAHVILEQPAAADANEAEHEAVPPTALVPWTVSGKTPEALRAQAARLAEFVRGAAGQTAEVTDIGHSLGTSRAAFDERAVVLASDRTQFLAGLDALAAGEPAARLTLGSAAAAGPLAYLFTGQGSQRVGMGRELHDTYPVFAAAFDEIADAVDERLAGHVPHRLHDVVFGVAADAAEQLDRTVYAQPALFAIEVALFRLYESWGLRPDFVTGHSLGELTAAHVAGVLTVTDAATLVAARARLMQSMPTTGAMIAVQATEEEVAAALIGHEDAVGIAAVNGPTAVVISGEADAALAIAAGFAEQGRKTKRLRVSHAFHSPLMSGMLAEFGRIAATLAYHPPRIPVVSNLTGRIADHDRLGHAEHWVAHVRNAVRFGPAIEQLAAEGVTTYLELGPDGTLTALAQDILAETEQAVFAAALRRDRDGIETVLAALATAHTHGAAVDWAAFYRPFAARRVDLPTYAFRHRRFWIDQAPGDAGDASGLGLGAADHPLLGATLRVATDGVERAGAVREGEAVLLTGRLSTRTHPWLADHVVMGTVPVPGTAFVEAAIRAGDEVGLDTVDELVIEAPLILRAGDAVHVQVVVGVGEADGRRPIAVYARPDDADPDAAWTRHASGSLTASTNGDADESPVGSAAGHRVEGAVGSADPGAAEAQWPPPGATVLDVTDAYTALAEAGIDYGPAFRGLRAAWRLGDDILAEAALPAEQHADAARFGIHPALLDAALHIAAYRALEHNRDGESRLPFAWSGVRLHAGAATALRIRITMTGPGDLTLHASDQSGAPVVTIASLATRSVGAEQLDASRALPHDALFEVAWTSVARPVTDVAPWAVLDIAPEGIGELVDGSGDAVVVVSVCATLLDVVEAAHHETARVLTALQGDSPRIAVVTRNATAVVATDVPDPAGAAVTGLVRSAQSEQPGRIVLIDLDADPTSLALLPAAYATAVAADEPQIAVRAGELYVPRLRRPS
;
A
#
# COMPACT_ATOMS: atom_id res chain seq x y z
N ASP A 1 28.26 11.23 0.25
CA ASP A 1 26.99 11.98 0.38
C ASP A 1 25.76 11.22 -0.15
N GLY A 2 25.83 9.89 -0.31
CA GLY A 2 24.69 9.07 -0.75
C GLY A 2 24.28 9.25 -2.22
N ARG A 3 25.10 9.89 -3.06
CA ARG A 3 24.78 10.15 -4.48
C ARG A 3 25.71 9.40 -5.42
N CYS A 4 25.26 9.12 -6.64
CA CYS A 4 26.11 8.62 -7.72
C CYS A 4 26.52 9.77 -8.63
N LYS A 5 27.72 10.32 -8.46
CA LYS A 5 28.26 11.43 -9.27
C LYS A 5 28.96 10.89 -10.53
N ALA A 6 28.18 10.27 -11.40
CA ALA A 6 28.70 9.53 -12.54
C ALA A 6 29.58 10.40 -13.46
N PHE A 7 30.85 10.03 -13.61
CA PHE A 7 31.88 10.69 -14.42
C PHE A 7 32.25 12.12 -14.01
N ALA A 8 31.85 12.55 -12.81
CA ALA A 8 32.16 13.87 -12.27
C ALA A 8 33.61 13.97 -11.75
N GLY A 9 34.13 15.19 -11.65
CA GLY A 9 35.42 15.47 -10.98
C GLY A 9 35.34 15.13 -9.49
N ALA A 10 34.22 15.47 -8.85
CA ALA A 10 33.96 15.16 -7.44
C ALA A 10 33.45 13.73 -7.16
N ALA A 11 33.66 12.77 -8.07
CA ALA A 11 33.23 11.38 -7.91
C ALA A 11 33.92 10.67 -6.72
N ASP A 12 33.15 10.34 -5.68
CA ASP A 12 33.63 9.86 -4.38
C ASP A 12 32.99 8.52 -3.94
N GLY A 13 32.16 7.89 -4.77
CA GLY A 13 31.53 6.60 -4.46
C GLY A 13 30.13 6.43 -5.05
N THR A 14 29.39 5.47 -4.49
CA THR A 14 28.08 5.05 -4.98
C THR A 14 27.01 5.25 -3.91
N GLY A 15 25.91 5.91 -4.29
CA GLY A 15 24.68 5.93 -3.51
C GLY A 15 23.80 4.73 -3.83
N TRP A 16 23.50 3.88 -2.85
CA TRP A 16 22.64 2.70 -3.03
C TRP A 16 21.16 3.06 -3.10
N SER A 17 20.39 2.24 -3.82
CA SER A 17 18.95 2.41 -3.98
C SER A 17 18.29 1.04 -4.16
N GLU A 18 16.98 0.98 -4.01
CA GLU A 18 16.17 -0.20 -4.28
C GLU A 18 15.43 -0.02 -5.62
N GLY A 19 15.23 -1.11 -6.35
CA GLY A 19 14.47 -1.05 -7.60
C GLY A 19 14.07 -2.42 -8.12
N THR A 20 12.94 -2.45 -8.82
CA THR A 20 12.48 -3.60 -9.59
C THR A 20 12.05 -3.11 -10.96
N GLY A 21 12.44 -3.82 -12.02
CA GLY A 21 12.05 -3.52 -13.39
C GLY A 21 11.66 -4.79 -14.12
N LEU A 22 10.57 -4.73 -14.88
CA LEU A 22 10.07 -5.83 -15.69
C LEU A 22 9.87 -5.35 -17.13
N VAL A 23 10.36 -6.14 -18.08
CA VAL A 23 10.11 -5.96 -19.51
C VAL A 23 9.69 -7.31 -20.08
N LEU A 24 8.66 -7.30 -20.92
CA LEU A 24 8.26 -8.47 -21.70
C LEU A 24 9.07 -8.48 -23.00
N VAL A 25 9.77 -9.59 -23.27
CA VAL A 25 10.59 -9.74 -24.47
C VAL A 25 10.04 -10.89 -25.30
N GLU A 26 9.82 -10.63 -26.58
CA GLU A 26 9.31 -11.60 -27.55
C GLU A 26 10.14 -11.51 -28.84
N ARG A 27 10.04 -12.52 -29.70
CA ARG A 27 10.55 -12.38 -31.06
C ARG A 27 9.71 -11.34 -31.78
N LEU A 28 10.35 -10.43 -32.53
CA LEU A 28 9.66 -9.36 -33.25
C LEU A 28 8.53 -9.87 -34.15
N ALA A 29 8.73 -11.01 -34.83
CA ALA A 29 7.72 -11.64 -35.66
C ALA A 29 6.49 -12.11 -34.86
N ASP A 30 6.67 -12.58 -33.63
CA ASP A 30 5.57 -12.98 -32.75
C ASP A 30 4.82 -11.75 -32.23
N ALA A 31 5.54 -10.70 -31.81
CA ALA A 31 4.90 -9.45 -31.40
C ALA A 31 4.03 -8.86 -32.52
N HIS A 32 4.50 -8.88 -33.77
CA HIS A 32 3.69 -8.46 -34.93
C HIS A 32 2.49 -9.38 -35.17
N ARG A 33 2.70 -10.71 -35.14
CA ARG A 33 1.62 -11.69 -35.34
C ARG A 33 0.52 -11.59 -34.27
N LEU A 34 0.89 -11.25 -33.04
CA LEU A 34 -0.03 -11.07 -31.91
C LEU A 34 -0.55 -9.63 -31.77
N GLY A 35 -0.09 -8.71 -32.63
CA GLY A 35 -0.46 -7.29 -32.54
C GLY A 35 0.01 -6.62 -31.24
N HIS A 36 1.10 -7.09 -30.63
CA HIS A 36 1.70 -6.49 -29.45
C HIS A 36 2.49 -5.24 -29.81
N ARG A 37 2.40 -4.20 -28.97
CA ARG A 37 3.12 -2.95 -29.17
C ARG A 37 4.61 -3.17 -28.92
N VAL A 38 5.44 -2.96 -29.94
CA VAL A 38 6.90 -3.01 -29.83
C VAL A 38 7.40 -1.67 -29.30
N LEU A 39 8.02 -1.67 -28.12
CA LEU A 39 8.57 -0.44 -27.50
C LEU A 39 10.00 -0.15 -27.95
N ALA A 40 10.80 -1.19 -28.16
CA ALA A 40 12.16 -1.16 -28.70
C ALA A 40 12.55 -2.54 -29.23
N VAL A 41 13.58 -2.60 -30.06
CA VAL A 41 14.14 -3.85 -30.59
C VAL A 41 15.49 -4.11 -29.92
N LEU A 42 15.63 -5.25 -29.26
CA LEU A 42 16.93 -5.74 -28.78
C LEU A 42 17.75 -6.25 -29.98
N ARG A 43 18.64 -5.40 -30.50
CA ARG A 43 19.42 -5.70 -31.70
C ARG A 43 20.61 -6.61 -31.44
N GLY A 44 21.23 -6.48 -30.27
CA GLY A 44 22.34 -7.35 -29.86
C GLY A 44 22.61 -7.26 -28.38
N SER A 45 23.16 -8.32 -27.82
CA SER A 45 23.59 -8.39 -26.43
C SER A 45 24.85 -9.23 -26.31
N ALA A 46 25.65 -8.96 -25.28
CA ALA A 46 26.79 -9.78 -24.92
C ALA A 46 27.02 -9.73 -23.41
N VAL A 47 27.55 -10.82 -22.86
CA VAL A 47 27.99 -10.93 -21.47
C VAL A 47 29.40 -11.51 -21.45
N ASN A 48 30.29 -10.97 -20.61
CA ASN A 48 31.60 -11.55 -20.32
C ASN A 48 31.99 -11.32 -18.85
N GLN A 49 33.25 -11.61 -18.50
CA GLN A 49 33.78 -11.37 -17.16
C GLN A 49 35.21 -10.77 -17.25
N ASP A 50 35.60 -10.01 -16.23
CA ASP A 50 36.85 -9.23 -16.15
C ASP A 50 38.13 -10.07 -16.06
N GLY A 51 38.02 -11.34 -15.71
CA GLY A 51 39.11 -12.28 -15.44
C GLY A 51 39.79 -12.01 -14.11
N ALA A 52 41.09 -12.31 -14.05
CA ALA A 52 41.95 -11.93 -12.95
C ALA A 52 42.31 -10.44 -13.06
N SER A 53 41.57 -9.57 -12.35
CA SER A 53 41.87 -8.14 -12.21
C SER A 53 42.65 -7.85 -10.92
N ASN A 54 42.98 -6.57 -10.66
CA ASN A 54 43.75 -6.11 -9.48
C ASN A 54 43.00 -6.22 -8.14
N GLY A 55 41.95 -7.04 -8.07
CA GLY A 55 41.09 -7.23 -6.91
C GLY A 55 39.68 -7.61 -7.37
N LEU A 56 38.93 -8.34 -6.55
CA LEU A 56 37.60 -8.85 -6.93
C LEU A 56 36.66 -7.76 -7.46
N THR A 57 36.75 -6.56 -6.88
CA THR A 57 35.91 -5.39 -7.19
C THR A 57 36.52 -4.42 -8.21
N ALA A 58 37.75 -4.67 -8.68
CA ALA A 58 38.44 -3.79 -9.62
C ALA A 58 38.00 -4.09 -11.07
N PRO A 59 37.40 -3.13 -11.79
CA PRO A 59 36.90 -3.35 -13.14
C PRO A 59 38.03 -3.50 -14.17
N ASN A 60 37.78 -4.22 -15.28
CA ASN A 60 38.76 -4.44 -16.35
C ASN A 60 38.35 -3.76 -17.67
N GLY A 61 38.97 -2.63 -18.00
CA GLY A 61 38.70 -1.87 -19.23
C GLY A 61 38.78 -2.70 -20.52
N PRO A 62 39.86 -3.48 -20.78
CA PRO A 62 39.92 -4.38 -21.92
C PRO A 62 38.78 -5.40 -22.01
N ALA A 63 38.28 -5.92 -20.87
CA ALA A 63 37.11 -6.80 -20.84
C ALA A 63 35.83 -6.06 -21.22
N GLN A 64 35.63 -4.85 -20.71
CA GLN A 64 34.50 -3.98 -21.08
C GLN A 64 34.52 -3.65 -22.59
N GLN A 65 35.69 -3.35 -23.17
CA GLN A 65 35.80 -3.16 -24.61
C GLN A 65 35.41 -4.41 -25.42
N ARG A 66 35.80 -5.61 -24.94
CA ARG A 66 35.47 -6.87 -25.62
C ARG A 66 33.97 -7.15 -25.61
N VAL A 67 33.28 -6.93 -24.50
CA VAL A 67 31.83 -7.15 -24.42
C VAL A 67 31.06 -6.18 -25.33
N ILE A 68 31.47 -4.90 -25.36
CA ILE A 68 30.88 -3.90 -26.25
C ILE A 68 31.05 -4.31 -27.73
N ARG A 69 32.28 -4.65 -28.14
CA ARG A 69 32.56 -5.09 -29.52
C ARG A 69 31.79 -6.38 -29.89
N GLN A 70 31.58 -7.29 -28.94
CA GLN A 70 30.78 -8.50 -29.17
C GLN A 70 29.29 -8.16 -29.35
N ALA A 71 28.73 -7.28 -28.54
CA ALA A 71 27.34 -6.83 -28.69
C ALA A 71 27.11 -6.16 -30.06
N LEU A 72 28.04 -5.30 -30.50
CA LEU A 72 28.02 -4.68 -31.83
C LEU A 72 28.06 -5.71 -32.96
N ARG A 73 28.94 -6.72 -32.87
CA ARG A 73 28.99 -7.83 -33.85
C ARG A 73 27.68 -8.62 -33.88
N ASN A 74 27.12 -8.93 -32.71
CA ASN A 74 25.83 -9.63 -32.60
C ASN A 74 24.70 -8.82 -33.24
N ALA A 75 24.73 -7.48 -33.11
CA ALA A 75 23.78 -6.56 -33.73
C ALA A 75 24.03 -6.32 -35.23
N ARG A 76 25.21 -6.70 -35.74
CA ARG A 76 25.73 -6.35 -37.07
C ARG A 76 25.80 -4.83 -37.29
N LEU A 77 26.27 -4.12 -36.27
CA LEU A 77 26.41 -2.66 -36.25
C LEU A 77 27.88 -2.26 -35.98
N SER A 78 28.22 -1.04 -36.37
CA SER A 78 29.50 -0.38 -36.05
C SER A 78 29.34 0.59 -34.87
N GLY A 79 30.46 1.04 -34.28
CA GLY A 79 30.42 2.01 -33.19
C GLY A 79 29.78 3.36 -33.57
N ALA A 80 29.89 3.76 -34.84
CA ALA A 80 29.31 5.00 -35.37
C ALA A 80 27.78 4.94 -35.51
N ASP A 81 27.19 3.75 -35.48
CA ASP A 81 25.74 3.54 -35.57
C ASP A 81 24.99 3.79 -34.26
N ILE A 82 25.69 3.92 -33.12
CA ILE A 82 25.08 4.07 -31.79
C ILE A 82 25.10 5.53 -31.37
N ASP A 83 23.95 6.13 -31.06
CA ASP A 83 23.86 7.56 -30.75
C ASP A 83 24.27 7.88 -29.30
N ALA A 84 23.91 7.00 -28.37
CA ALA A 84 24.14 7.19 -26.94
C ALA A 84 24.53 5.88 -26.23
N VAL A 85 25.13 6.01 -25.04
CA VAL A 85 25.31 4.91 -24.10
C VAL A 85 24.78 5.29 -22.72
N GLU A 86 23.88 4.46 -22.21
CA GLU A 86 23.54 4.40 -20.80
C GLU A 86 24.61 3.56 -20.10
N ALA A 87 25.54 4.25 -19.46
CA ALA A 87 26.71 3.66 -18.86
C ALA A 87 26.39 3.00 -17.51
N HIS A 88 27.33 2.18 -17.01
CA HIS A 88 27.26 1.69 -15.65
C HIS A 88 27.42 2.85 -14.65
N GLY A 89 28.40 3.73 -14.83
CA GLY A 89 28.53 5.07 -14.22
C GLY A 89 28.08 5.12 -12.76
N THR A 90 28.89 4.56 -11.87
CA THR A 90 28.56 4.38 -10.45
C THR A 90 29.01 5.55 -9.58
N GLY A 91 29.75 6.50 -10.14
CA GLY A 91 30.36 7.61 -9.39
C GLY A 91 31.63 7.19 -8.65
N THR A 92 32.22 6.03 -8.99
CA THR A 92 33.44 5.56 -8.34
C THR A 92 34.68 6.19 -8.98
N THR A 93 35.61 6.66 -8.15
CA THR A 93 36.85 7.34 -8.59
C THR A 93 37.70 6.46 -9.53
N LEU A 94 37.66 5.13 -9.38
CA LEU A 94 38.39 4.20 -10.23
C LEU A 94 37.56 3.66 -11.40
N GLY A 95 36.30 3.29 -11.17
CA GLY A 95 35.50 2.57 -12.16
C GLY A 95 35.02 3.45 -13.31
N ASP A 96 34.60 4.68 -13.01
CA ASP A 96 34.06 5.59 -14.02
C ASP A 96 35.13 5.97 -15.07
N PRO A 97 36.39 6.30 -14.71
CA PRO A 97 37.44 6.51 -15.70
C PRO A 97 37.73 5.29 -16.60
N ILE A 98 37.73 4.08 -16.03
CA ILE A 98 37.97 2.84 -16.78
C ILE A 98 36.85 2.60 -17.80
N GLU A 99 35.60 2.80 -17.41
CA GLU A 99 34.45 2.68 -18.31
C GLU A 99 34.49 3.75 -19.42
N ALA A 100 34.73 5.01 -19.07
CA ALA A 100 34.79 6.10 -20.05
C ALA A 100 35.87 5.84 -21.12
N GLN A 101 37.06 5.37 -20.71
CA GLN A 101 38.12 4.98 -21.63
C GLN A 101 37.72 3.80 -22.52
N ALA A 102 37.00 2.80 -21.99
CA ALA A 102 36.49 1.70 -22.79
C ALA A 102 35.49 2.19 -23.86
N LEU A 103 34.57 3.11 -23.49
CA LEU A 103 33.61 3.71 -24.41
C LEU A 103 34.29 4.55 -25.49
N ILE A 104 35.31 5.36 -25.14
CA ILE A 104 36.11 6.12 -26.12
C ILE A 104 36.81 5.17 -27.11
N ALA A 105 37.35 4.05 -26.62
CA ALA A 105 38.08 3.07 -27.44
C ALA A 105 37.18 2.22 -28.35
N THR A 106 35.88 2.10 -28.06
CA THR A 106 34.94 1.30 -28.88
C THR A 106 33.99 2.14 -29.72
N TYR A 107 33.47 3.24 -29.16
CA TYR A 107 32.46 4.08 -29.78
C TYR A 107 33.00 5.44 -30.24
N GLY A 108 34.07 5.95 -29.62
CA GLY A 108 34.58 7.30 -29.88
C GLY A 108 35.40 7.48 -31.16
N LYS A 109 35.66 6.39 -31.90
CA LYS A 109 36.42 6.38 -33.16
C LYS A 109 35.49 6.45 -34.37
N ASP A 110 36.00 6.97 -35.50
CA ASP A 110 35.29 7.05 -36.78
C ASP A 110 33.96 7.84 -36.75
N ARG A 111 33.92 8.92 -35.96
CA ARG A 111 32.74 9.81 -35.82
C ARG A 111 33.13 11.26 -36.08
N SER A 112 32.20 12.04 -36.63
CA SER A 112 32.34 13.50 -36.74
C SER A 112 32.12 14.18 -35.39
N GLU A 113 32.74 15.34 -35.18
CA GLU A 113 32.52 16.14 -33.98
C GLU A 113 31.06 16.63 -33.82
N ASP A 114 30.34 16.77 -34.94
CA ASP A 114 28.92 17.16 -34.96
C ASP A 114 27.97 16.02 -34.53
N ARG A 115 28.46 14.78 -34.45
CA ARG A 115 27.68 13.59 -34.04
C ARG A 115 28.43 12.76 -32.99
N PRO A 116 28.74 13.35 -31.83
CA PRO A 116 29.44 12.62 -30.77
C PRO A 116 28.56 11.49 -30.22
N LEU A 117 29.19 10.51 -29.57
CA LEU A 117 28.48 9.59 -28.70
C LEU A 117 28.10 10.32 -27.39
N TRP A 118 26.82 10.30 -27.05
CA TRP A 118 26.35 10.82 -25.77
C TRP A 118 26.43 9.75 -24.68
N ILE A 119 26.96 10.08 -23.50
CA ILE A 119 27.00 9.15 -22.36
C ILE A 119 26.28 9.72 -21.13
N GLY A 120 25.61 8.85 -20.39
CA GLY A 120 24.96 9.21 -19.13
C GLY A 120 24.66 8.00 -18.25
N SER A 121 24.13 8.25 -17.04
CA SER A 121 23.77 7.18 -16.09
C SER A 121 22.53 7.53 -15.29
N ALA A 122 21.54 6.62 -15.27
CA ALA A 122 20.33 6.69 -14.47
C ALA A 122 20.61 6.65 -12.97
N LYS A 123 21.76 6.09 -12.55
CA LYS A 123 22.15 6.01 -11.14
C LYS A 123 22.35 7.40 -10.54
N SER A 124 22.71 8.39 -11.36
CA SER A 124 22.76 9.79 -10.92
C SER A 124 21.37 10.35 -10.53
N ASN A 125 20.29 9.80 -11.08
CA ASN A 125 18.92 10.26 -10.81
C ASN A 125 18.27 9.53 -9.64
N ILE A 126 18.50 8.23 -9.51
CA ILE A 126 17.76 7.37 -8.56
C ILE A 126 18.64 6.54 -7.63
N GLY A 127 19.97 6.68 -7.70
CA GLY A 127 20.93 5.81 -7.02
C GLY A 127 21.14 4.46 -7.73
N HIS A 128 22.05 3.65 -7.20
CA HIS A 128 22.39 2.34 -7.73
C HIS A 128 21.45 1.27 -7.19
N THR A 129 20.51 0.82 -8.03
CA THR A 129 19.50 -0.22 -7.72
C THR A 129 20.04 -1.65 -7.73
N GLN A 130 21.33 -1.82 -7.42
CA GLN A 130 22.05 -3.09 -7.38
C GLN A 130 21.76 -3.98 -8.61
N ALA A 131 21.16 -5.15 -8.40
CA ALA A 131 20.85 -6.12 -9.47
C ALA A 131 19.87 -5.56 -10.52
N ALA A 132 19.01 -4.59 -10.16
CA ALA A 132 18.07 -3.97 -11.09
C ALA A 132 18.68 -2.83 -11.92
N ALA A 133 19.94 -2.46 -11.71
CA ALA A 133 20.54 -1.30 -12.37
C ALA A 133 20.56 -1.42 -13.90
N GLY A 134 20.80 -2.62 -14.44
CA GLY A 134 20.79 -2.85 -15.88
C GLY A 134 19.40 -2.65 -16.50
N ILE A 135 18.35 -3.18 -15.87
CA ILE A 135 16.99 -3.07 -16.39
C ILE A 135 16.44 -1.65 -16.26
N VAL A 136 16.83 -0.90 -15.22
CA VAL A 136 16.53 0.53 -15.10
C VAL A 136 17.10 1.31 -16.29
N GLY A 137 18.36 1.03 -16.68
CA GLY A 137 18.98 1.66 -17.84
C GLY A 137 18.22 1.36 -19.15
N VAL A 138 17.77 0.12 -19.34
CA VAL A 138 16.92 -0.28 -20.46
C VAL A 138 15.62 0.52 -20.49
N ILE A 139 14.88 0.60 -19.37
CA ILE A 139 13.60 1.32 -19.26
C ILE A 139 13.81 2.83 -19.54
N LYS A 140 14.82 3.45 -18.93
CA LYS A 140 15.17 4.86 -19.18
C LYS A 140 15.34 5.12 -20.66
N MET A 141 16.08 4.25 -21.36
CA MET A 141 16.41 4.47 -22.75
C MET A 141 15.27 4.14 -23.71
N ILE A 142 14.39 3.20 -23.38
CA ILE A 142 13.12 3.00 -24.11
C ILE A 142 12.25 4.27 -24.01
N GLU A 143 12.11 4.84 -22.82
CA GLU A 143 11.35 6.09 -22.64
C GLU A 143 12.02 7.28 -23.35
N ALA A 144 13.35 7.36 -23.35
CA ALA A 144 14.11 8.36 -24.09
C ALA A 144 13.84 8.29 -25.60
N MET A 145 13.80 7.08 -26.18
CA MET A 145 13.46 6.86 -27.59
C MET A 145 12.03 7.28 -27.90
N ARG A 146 11.06 6.89 -27.05
CA ARG A 146 9.62 7.22 -27.22
C ARG A 146 9.36 8.72 -27.16
N ARG A 147 10.10 9.43 -26.31
CA ARG A 147 9.95 10.88 -26.10
C ARG A 147 10.84 11.72 -27.00
N GLY A 148 11.80 11.10 -27.70
CA GLY A 148 12.76 11.81 -28.55
C GLY A 148 13.69 12.75 -27.78
N VAL A 149 14.07 12.39 -26.55
CA VAL A 149 14.91 13.21 -25.67
C VAL A 149 15.92 12.33 -24.94
N LEU A 150 17.20 12.73 -24.96
CA LEU A 150 18.26 12.18 -24.11
C LEU A 150 18.23 12.87 -22.73
N PRO A 151 17.95 12.15 -21.63
CA PRO A 151 17.86 12.74 -20.29
C PRO A 151 19.23 13.15 -19.74
N LYS A 152 19.29 14.25 -19.00
CA LYS A 152 20.51 14.69 -18.32
C LYS A 152 20.96 13.74 -17.21
N THR A 153 22.26 13.61 -17.03
CA THR A 153 22.94 13.00 -15.88
C THR A 153 23.10 14.06 -14.80
N LEU A 154 22.77 13.73 -13.55
CA LEU A 154 22.83 14.68 -12.43
C LEU A 154 24.20 14.63 -11.74
N HIS A 155 24.46 15.65 -10.91
CA HIS A 155 25.62 15.74 -10.02
C HIS A 155 26.98 15.78 -10.72
N ILE A 156 27.02 16.31 -11.95
CA ILE A 156 28.26 16.61 -12.66
C ILE A 156 28.61 18.07 -12.40
N ASP A 157 29.72 18.30 -11.70
CA ASP A 157 30.37 19.61 -11.56
C ASP A 157 31.25 19.89 -12.79
N GLU A 158 32.21 19.01 -13.05
CA GLU A 158 33.04 18.97 -14.24
C GLU A 158 33.30 17.52 -14.64
N PRO A 159 33.62 17.22 -15.92
CA PRO A 159 34.06 15.88 -16.31
C PRO A 159 35.33 15.46 -15.55
N THR A 160 35.41 14.19 -15.13
CA THR A 160 36.58 13.70 -14.38
C THR A 160 37.90 13.96 -15.15
N PRO A 161 38.94 14.50 -14.48
CA PRO A 161 40.24 14.79 -15.10
C PRO A 161 41.07 13.51 -15.36
N HIS A 162 40.62 12.35 -14.85
CA HIS A 162 41.28 11.05 -15.05
C HIS A 162 40.99 10.41 -16.42
N VAL A 163 40.26 11.11 -17.30
CA VAL A 163 39.91 10.67 -18.65
C VAL A 163 40.34 11.73 -19.65
N ASP A 164 41.06 11.32 -20.71
CA ASP A 164 41.31 12.18 -21.87
C ASP A 164 40.07 12.20 -22.78
N TRP A 165 39.16 13.13 -22.51
CA TRP A 165 37.94 13.35 -23.29
C TRP A 165 38.19 13.83 -24.72
N SER A 166 39.42 14.26 -25.06
CA SER A 166 39.80 14.66 -26.42
C SER A 166 40.18 13.48 -27.31
N ALA A 167 40.44 12.30 -26.73
CA ALA A 167 40.87 11.10 -27.45
C ALA A 167 39.79 10.45 -28.36
N GLY A 168 38.54 10.93 -28.31
CA GLY A 168 37.45 10.49 -29.18
C GLY A 168 36.22 11.40 -29.10
N ALA A 169 35.31 11.26 -30.05
CA ALA A 169 34.08 12.05 -30.11
C ALA A 169 33.01 11.52 -29.13
N VAL A 170 33.28 11.62 -27.82
CA VAL A 170 32.38 11.24 -26.72
C VAL A 170 32.07 12.47 -25.86
N ARG A 171 30.82 12.64 -25.44
CA ARG A 171 30.35 13.78 -24.64
C ARG A 171 29.39 13.34 -23.52
N LEU A 172 29.57 13.91 -22.33
CA LEU A 172 28.70 13.70 -21.18
C LEU A 172 27.37 14.45 -21.34
N LEU A 173 26.26 13.78 -21.01
CA LEU A 173 24.93 14.38 -20.96
C LEU A 173 24.75 15.23 -19.70
N THR A 174 25.34 16.42 -19.65
CA THR A 174 25.18 17.38 -18.54
C THR A 174 23.82 18.12 -18.57
N GLU A 175 23.17 18.14 -19.73
CA GLU A 175 21.85 18.73 -19.94
C GLU A 175 20.96 17.81 -20.80
N ALA A 176 19.63 18.01 -20.73
CA ALA A 176 18.69 17.22 -21.50
C ALA A 176 18.70 17.71 -22.95
N ARG A 177 18.77 16.79 -23.91
CA ARG A 177 18.93 17.14 -25.34
C ARG A 177 17.89 16.45 -26.21
N PRO A 178 17.36 17.12 -27.25
CA PRO A 178 16.57 16.45 -28.27
C PRO A 178 17.35 15.29 -28.90
N TRP A 179 16.68 14.19 -29.19
CA TRP A 179 17.21 13.08 -29.95
C TRP A 179 16.56 13.08 -31.33
N PRO A 180 17.10 13.83 -32.30
CA PRO A 180 16.42 14.12 -33.56
C PRO A 180 16.23 12.87 -34.42
N GLU A 181 15.21 12.87 -35.27
CA GLU A 181 15.04 11.89 -36.33
C GLU A 181 15.97 12.24 -37.50
N THR A 182 16.83 11.30 -37.89
CA THR A 182 17.86 11.52 -38.91
C THR A 182 17.68 10.65 -40.16
N GLY A 183 16.53 9.96 -40.26
CA GLY A 183 16.30 8.90 -41.25
C GLY A 183 16.92 7.55 -40.88
N GLN A 184 17.73 7.49 -39.81
CA GLN A 184 18.19 6.25 -39.18
C GLN A 184 17.44 6.02 -37.86
N PRO A 185 17.17 4.76 -37.47
CA PRO A 185 16.58 4.46 -36.17
C PRO A 185 17.47 4.95 -35.02
N ARG A 186 16.87 5.54 -33.98
CA ARG A 186 17.61 5.88 -32.74
C ARG A 186 18.20 4.61 -32.13
N ARG A 187 19.48 4.63 -31.75
CA ARG A 187 20.20 3.46 -31.21
C ARG A 187 21.00 3.80 -29.96
N VAL A 188 21.01 2.88 -29.01
CA VAL A 188 21.70 3.06 -27.72
C VAL A 188 22.35 1.78 -27.23
N GLY A 189 23.54 1.90 -26.63
CA GLY A 189 24.15 0.85 -25.83
C GLY A 189 23.81 1.01 -24.34
N ILE A 190 23.57 -0.07 -23.62
CA ILE A 190 23.37 -0.05 -22.17
C ILE A 190 24.39 -0.98 -21.51
N SER A 191 25.15 -0.46 -20.55
CA SER A 191 26.17 -1.17 -19.79
C SER A 191 25.73 -1.46 -18.35
N ALA A 192 25.98 -2.68 -17.88
CA ALA A 192 25.82 -3.05 -16.48
C ALA A 192 26.98 -3.96 -16.05
N PHE A 193 27.75 -3.52 -15.06
CA PHE A 193 28.93 -4.24 -14.57
C PHE A 193 28.72 -4.63 -13.12
N GLY A 194 28.81 -5.93 -12.82
CA GLY A 194 28.68 -6.44 -11.45
C GLY A 194 29.99 -6.29 -10.69
N ALA A 195 29.90 -6.11 -9.37
CA ALA A 195 31.07 -5.95 -8.51
C ALA A 195 32.03 -7.16 -8.52
N SER A 196 31.62 -8.34 -8.99
CA SER A 196 32.48 -9.52 -9.22
C SER A 196 33.17 -9.54 -10.59
N GLY A 197 33.04 -8.46 -11.36
CA GLY A 197 33.59 -8.32 -12.71
C GLY A 197 32.74 -8.93 -13.83
N THR A 198 31.47 -9.25 -13.59
CA THR A 198 30.55 -9.73 -14.66
C THR A 198 30.02 -8.55 -15.44
N ASN A 199 30.27 -8.50 -16.75
CA ASN A 199 29.85 -7.38 -17.59
C ASN A 199 28.76 -7.79 -18.56
N ALA A 200 27.69 -6.99 -18.64
CA ALA A 200 26.65 -7.11 -19.66
C ALA A 200 26.60 -5.81 -20.48
N HIS A 201 26.45 -5.96 -21.80
CA HIS A 201 26.18 -4.84 -22.70
C HIS A 201 25.07 -5.22 -23.69
N VAL A 202 24.06 -4.36 -23.82
CA VAL A 202 22.92 -4.56 -24.72
C VAL A 202 22.75 -3.37 -25.65
N ILE A 203 22.28 -3.61 -26.87
CA ILE A 203 22.01 -2.59 -27.88
C ILE A 203 20.52 -2.60 -28.18
N LEU A 204 19.87 -1.46 -27.95
CA LEU A 204 18.47 -1.23 -28.30
C LEU A 204 18.36 -0.32 -29.52
N GLU A 205 17.34 -0.57 -30.32
CA GLU A 205 16.98 0.22 -31.50
C GLU A 205 15.51 0.61 -31.45
N GLN A 206 15.21 1.83 -31.89
CA GLN A 206 13.85 2.29 -32.10
C GLN A 206 13.12 1.35 -33.07
N PRO A 207 11.88 0.92 -32.78
CA PRO A 207 11.12 0.09 -33.71
C PRO A 207 10.88 0.86 -35.02
N ALA A 208 10.79 0.13 -36.14
CA ALA A 208 10.32 0.73 -37.38
C ALA A 208 8.96 1.40 -37.11
N ALA A 209 8.71 2.57 -37.72
CA ALA A 209 7.36 3.12 -37.73
C ALA A 209 6.46 2.02 -38.30
N ALA A 210 5.40 1.65 -37.57
CA ALA A 210 4.40 0.77 -38.13
C ALA A 210 3.92 1.46 -39.42
N ASP A 211 4.04 0.78 -40.56
CA ASP A 211 3.46 1.28 -41.79
C ASP A 211 1.99 1.58 -41.46
N ALA A 212 1.66 2.87 -41.45
CA ALA A 212 0.29 3.34 -41.40
C ALA A 212 -0.34 2.97 -42.75
N ASN A 213 -0.49 1.67 -43.00
CA ASN A 213 -1.40 1.16 -43.98
C ASN A 213 -2.79 1.20 -43.33
N GLU A 214 -3.21 2.42 -42.99
CA GLU A 214 -4.58 2.78 -42.76
C GLU A 214 -5.27 2.59 -44.10
N ALA A 215 -5.75 1.37 -44.36
CA ALA A 215 -6.91 1.27 -45.22
C ALA A 215 -7.99 2.11 -44.54
N GLU A 216 -8.24 3.30 -45.09
CA GLU A 216 -9.36 4.18 -44.77
C GLU A 216 -10.66 3.36 -44.83
N HIS A 217 -10.97 2.65 -43.75
CA HIS A 217 -12.31 2.18 -43.51
C HIS A 217 -13.05 3.39 -42.95
N GLU A 218 -14.13 3.80 -43.62
CA GLU A 218 -15.06 4.77 -43.06
C GLU A 218 -15.46 4.29 -41.65
N ALA A 219 -14.98 5.00 -40.63
CA ALA A 219 -15.31 4.70 -39.25
C ALA A 219 -16.82 4.89 -39.06
N VAL A 220 -17.50 3.85 -38.58
CA VAL A 220 -18.92 3.98 -38.21
C VAL A 220 -19.01 5.02 -37.09
N PRO A 221 -19.84 6.07 -37.22
CA PRO A 221 -19.91 7.13 -36.23
C PRO A 221 -20.31 6.58 -34.84
N PRO A 222 -19.70 7.06 -33.75
CA PRO A 222 -19.90 6.55 -32.39
C PRO A 222 -21.19 7.10 -31.76
N THR A 223 -22.33 6.95 -32.43
CA THR A 223 -23.65 7.16 -31.83
C THR A 223 -24.20 5.88 -31.21
N ALA A 224 -23.47 4.76 -31.33
CA ALA A 224 -23.87 3.45 -30.80
C ALA A 224 -23.39 3.24 -29.35
N LEU A 225 -24.16 2.48 -28.57
CA LEU A 225 -23.75 1.99 -27.25
C LEU A 225 -22.51 1.09 -27.38
N VAL A 226 -21.49 1.30 -26.55
CA VAL A 226 -20.29 0.45 -26.51
C VAL A 226 -19.99 -0.06 -25.08
N PRO A 227 -19.36 -1.25 -24.92
CA PRO A 227 -19.11 -1.88 -23.62
C PRO A 227 -17.72 -1.60 -23.04
N TRP A 228 -17.64 -0.98 -21.86
CA TRP A 228 -16.39 -0.92 -21.09
C TRP A 228 -16.29 -2.06 -20.09
N THR A 229 -15.38 -3.00 -20.33
CA THR A 229 -15.10 -4.12 -19.43
C THR A 229 -14.14 -3.72 -18.31
N VAL A 230 -14.47 -4.06 -17.06
CA VAL A 230 -13.60 -3.88 -15.90
C VAL A 230 -13.54 -5.20 -15.14
N SER A 231 -12.35 -5.60 -14.68
CA SER A 231 -12.22 -6.83 -13.86
C SER A 231 -11.28 -6.66 -12.67
N GLY A 232 -11.49 -7.47 -11.63
CA GLY A 232 -10.70 -7.53 -10.41
C GLY A 232 -10.57 -8.97 -9.90
N LYS A 233 -9.52 -9.27 -9.13
CA LYS A 233 -9.39 -10.57 -8.45
C LYS A 233 -10.35 -10.75 -7.28
N THR A 234 -10.87 -9.65 -6.74
CA THR A 234 -11.86 -9.63 -5.65
C THR A 234 -12.85 -8.49 -5.90
N PRO A 235 -14.04 -8.49 -5.27
CA PRO A 235 -15.02 -7.43 -5.45
C PRO A 235 -14.44 -6.05 -5.10
N GLU A 236 -13.61 -5.96 -4.05
CA GLU A 236 -12.96 -4.71 -3.65
C GLU A 236 -11.92 -4.23 -4.66
N ALA A 237 -11.21 -5.17 -5.31
CA ALA A 237 -10.26 -4.83 -6.35
C ALA A 237 -10.96 -4.35 -7.64
N LEU A 238 -12.11 -4.94 -7.99
CA LEU A 238 -12.96 -4.48 -9.09
C LEU A 238 -13.42 -3.03 -8.85
N ARG A 239 -13.92 -2.71 -7.65
CA ARG A 239 -14.33 -1.35 -7.27
C ARG A 239 -13.17 -0.36 -7.33
N ALA A 240 -12.01 -0.75 -6.78
CA ALA A 240 -10.82 0.10 -6.82
C ALA A 240 -10.32 0.31 -8.26
N GLN A 241 -10.42 -0.69 -9.13
CA GLN A 241 -10.08 -0.57 -10.54
C GLN A 241 -11.03 0.38 -11.27
N ALA A 242 -12.32 0.33 -10.97
CA ALA A 242 -13.31 1.27 -11.50
C ALA A 242 -13.00 2.72 -11.09
N ALA A 243 -12.67 2.94 -9.81
CA ALA A 243 -12.28 4.26 -9.31
C ALA A 243 -11.04 4.82 -10.03
N ARG A 244 -9.98 4.00 -10.20
CA ARG A 244 -8.77 4.42 -10.94
C ARG A 244 -9.05 4.71 -12.41
N LEU A 245 -9.94 3.94 -13.04
CA LEU A 245 -10.34 4.19 -14.42
C LEU A 245 -11.14 5.50 -14.53
N ALA A 246 -12.06 5.77 -13.60
CA ALA A 246 -12.82 7.03 -13.57
C ALA A 246 -11.90 8.25 -13.39
N GLU A 247 -10.90 8.16 -12.50
CA GLU A 247 -9.87 9.20 -12.34
C GLU A 247 -9.08 9.45 -13.63
N PHE A 248 -8.67 8.38 -14.32
CA PHE A 248 -7.99 8.48 -15.61
C PHE A 248 -8.84 9.18 -16.67
N VAL A 249 -10.12 8.79 -16.79
CA VAL A 249 -11.06 9.38 -17.76
C VAL A 249 -11.27 10.86 -17.49
N ARG A 250 -11.27 11.29 -16.22
CA ARG A 250 -11.32 12.71 -15.84
C ARG A 250 -10.01 13.47 -16.13
N GLY A 251 -8.86 12.79 -16.17
CA GLY A 251 -7.56 13.39 -16.45
C GLY A 251 -7.35 13.80 -17.91
N ALA A 252 -6.30 14.60 -18.17
CA ALA A 252 -6.02 15.14 -19.51
C ALA A 252 -5.82 14.05 -20.60
N ALA A 253 -5.16 12.94 -20.24
CA ALA A 253 -4.99 11.80 -21.14
C ALA A 253 -6.33 11.10 -21.46
N GLY A 254 -7.23 10.96 -20.49
CA GLY A 254 -8.54 10.37 -20.71
C GLY A 254 -9.50 11.28 -21.48
N GLN A 255 -9.39 12.60 -21.33
CA GLN A 255 -10.20 13.57 -22.07
C GLN A 255 -9.88 13.58 -23.58
N THR A 256 -8.62 13.28 -23.93
CA THR A 256 -8.15 13.23 -25.32
C THR A 256 -8.34 11.87 -26.00
N ALA A 257 -8.59 10.80 -25.23
CA ALA A 257 -8.83 9.47 -25.76
C ALA A 257 -10.31 9.26 -26.13
N GLU A 258 -10.58 8.66 -27.29
CA GLU A 258 -11.92 8.29 -27.71
C GLU A 258 -12.51 7.18 -26.83
N VAL A 259 -13.84 7.19 -26.65
CA VAL A 259 -14.51 6.20 -25.78
C VAL A 259 -14.39 4.78 -26.32
N THR A 260 -14.31 4.61 -27.63
CA THR A 260 -14.07 3.34 -28.33
C THR A 260 -12.63 2.84 -28.12
N ASP A 261 -11.64 3.73 -28.11
CA ASP A 261 -10.24 3.41 -27.85
C ASP A 261 -10.03 2.90 -26.42
N ILE A 262 -10.68 3.54 -25.45
CA ILE A 262 -10.67 3.10 -24.05
C ILE A 262 -11.29 1.70 -23.93
N GLY A 263 -12.48 1.51 -24.52
CA GLY A 263 -13.17 0.21 -24.50
C GLY A 263 -12.37 -0.90 -25.17
N HIS A 264 -11.79 -0.64 -26.36
CA HIS A 264 -10.92 -1.57 -27.06
C HIS A 264 -9.69 -1.94 -26.22
N SER A 265 -9.08 -0.96 -25.56
CA SER A 265 -7.91 -1.16 -24.70
C SER A 265 -8.26 -1.98 -23.46
N LEU A 266 -9.43 -1.75 -22.85
CA LEU A 266 -9.93 -2.56 -21.74
C LEU A 266 -10.13 -4.02 -22.14
N GLY A 267 -10.81 -4.26 -23.27
CA GLY A 267 -11.14 -5.61 -23.71
C GLY A 267 -9.97 -6.42 -24.28
N THR A 268 -8.90 -5.78 -24.74
CA THR A 268 -7.80 -6.46 -25.48
C THR A 268 -6.42 -6.34 -24.89
N SER A 269 -6.21 -5.50 -23.88
CA SER A 269 -4.89 -5.29 -23.24
C SER A 269 -4.88 -5.55 -21.74
N ARG A 270 -6.02 -5.93 -21.16
CA ARG A 270 -6.15 -6.26 -19.73
C ARG A 270 -6.46 -7.73 -19.56
N ALA A 271 -5.94 -8.32 -18.50
CA ALA A 271 -6.34 -9.64 -18.07
C ALA A 271 -7.81 -9.58 -17.60
N ALA A 272 -8.60 -10.59 -17.96
CA ALA A 272 -9.96 -10.77 -17.48
C ALA A 272 -9.92 -11.62 -16.20
N PHE A 273 -10.04 -10.98 -15.04
CA PHE A 273 -10.16 -11.67 -13.74
C PHE A 273 -11.60 -12.13 -13.48
N ASP A 274 -11.81 -12.81 -12.34
CA ASP A 274 -13.08 -13.47 -12.03
C ASP A 274 -14.20 -12.49 -11.73
N GLU A 275 -13.94 -11.44 -10.94
CA GLU A 275 -14.94 -10.41 -10.66
C GLU A 275 -14.98 -9.43 -11.82
N ARG A 276 -16.11 -9.37 -12.53
CA ARG A 276 -16.26 -8.64 -13.78
C ARG A 276 -17.42 -7.67 -13.74
N ALA A 277 -17.24 -6.54 -14.42
CA ALA A 277 -18.29 -5.60 -14.72
C ALA A 277 -18.21 -5.14 -16.17
N VAL A 278 -19.36 -4.79 -16.73
CA VAL A 278 -19.47 -4.12 -18.02
C VAL A 278 -20.37 -2.90 -17.86
N VAL A 279 -19.86 -1.73 -18.25
CA VAL A 279 -20.65 -0.50 -18.38
C VAL A 279 -20.99 -0.31 -19.84
N LEU A 280 -22.27 -0.20 -20.19
CA LEU A 280 -22.71 0.16 -21.54
C LEU A 280 -23.08 1.64 -21.59
N ALA A 281 -22.47 2.39 -22.50
CA ALA A 281 -22.78 3.81 -22.70
C ALA A 281 -22.40 4.26 -24.10
N SER A 282 -22.98 5.38 -24.53
CA SER A 282 -22.65 6.04 -25.81
C SER A 282 -21.76 7.27 -25.63
N ASP A 283 -21.65 7.79 -24.41
CA ASP A 283 -20.84 8.98 -24.12
C ASP A 283 -20.06 8.87 -22.81
N ARG A 284 -19.05 9.72 -22.68
CA ARG A 284 -18.10 9.73 -21.55
C ARG A 284 -18.78 10.04 -20.20
N THR A 285 -19.84 10.85 -20.18
CA THR A 285 -20.54 11.22 -18.94
C THR A 285 -21.27 10.01 -18.37
N GLN A 286 -21.94 9.24 -19.22
CA GLN A 286 -22.59 8.00 -18.84
C GLN A 286 -21.59 6.94 -18.37
N PHE A 287 -20.43 6.81 -19.03
CA PHE A 287 -19.36 5.93 -18.57
C PHE A 287 -18.86 6.30 -17.18
N LEU A 288 -18.63 7.59 -16.92
CA LEU A 288 -18.21 8.07 -15.60
C LEU A 288 -19.25 7.74 -14.53
N ALA A 289 -20.54 7.97 -14.81
CA ALA A 289 -21.61 7.62 -13.87
C ALA A 289 -21.65 6.11 -13.56
N GLY A 290 -21.48 5.25 -14.57
CA GLY A 290 -21.42 3.80 -14.38
C GLY A 290 -20.18 3.34 -13.60
N LEU A 291 -19.02 3.96 -13.85
CA LEU A 291 -17.79 3.68 -13.11
C LEU A 291 -17.85 4.17 -11.66
N ASP A 292 -18.47 5.31 -11.40
CA ASP A 292 -18.65 5.84 -10.05
C ASP A 292 -19.60 4.95 -9.23
N ALA A 293 -20.73 4.52 -9.82
CA ALA A 293 -21.63 3.57 -9.19
C ALA A 293 -20.93 2.23 -8.91
N LEU A 294 -20.15 1.73 -9.88
CA LEU A 294 -19.34 0.52 -9.70
C LEU A 294 -18.33 0.69 -8.57
N ALA A 295 -17.63 1.82 -8.48
CA ALA A 295 -16.67 2.10 -7.41
C ALA A 295 -17.35 2.16 -6.03
N ALA A 296 -18.56 2.73 -5.96
CA ALA A 296 -19.37 2.78 -4.74
C ALA A 296 -19.99 1.42 -4.35
N GLY A 297 -20.05 0.47 -5.27
CA GLY A 297 -20.77 -0.80 -5.08
C GLY A 297 -22.29 -0.63 -5.18
N GLU A 298 -22.74 0.38 -5.92
CA GLU A 298 -24.15 0.69 -6.13
C GLU A 298 -24.64 0.17 -7.49
N PRO A 299 -25.90 -0.28 -7.59
CA PRO A 299 -26.48 -0.63 -8.88
C PRO A 299 -26.67 0.63 -9.74
N ALA A 300 -26.45 0.49 -11.05
CA ALA A 300 -26.70 1.55 -12.02
C ALA A 300 -27.37 0.99 -13.28
N ALA A 301 -28.10 1.84 -13.99
CA ALA A 301 -28.59 1.50 -15.32
C ALA A 301 -27.41 1.17 -16.24
N ARG A 302 -27.55 0.14 -17.08
CA ARG A 302 -26.51 -0.31 -18.03
C ARG A 302 -25.17 -0.75 -17.38
N LEU A 303 -25.16 -1.00 -16.08
CA LEU A 303 -24.05 -1.65 -15.37
C LEU A 303 -24.41 -3.11 -15.15
N THR A 304 -23.65 -4.02 -15.76
CA THR A 304 -23.77 -5.46 -15.54
C THR A 304 -22.60 -5.93 -14.67
N LEU A 305 -22.91 -6.69 -13.62
CA LEU A 305 -21.96 -7.26 -12.67
C LEU A 305 -22.08 -8.78 -12.69
N GLY A 306 -20.99 -9.49 -12.43
CA GLY A 306 -20.98 -10.94 -12.29
C GLY A 306 -19.62 -11.47 -11.86
N SER A 307 -19.59 -12.75 -11.49
CA SER A 307 -18.36 -13.44 -11.15
C SER A 307 -18.19 -14.67 -12.05
N ALA A 308 -16.99 -14.82 -12.60
CA ALA A 308 -16.59 -15.98 -13.38
C ALA A 308 -16.00 -17.11 -12.51
N ALA A 309 -15.91 -16.94 -11.18
CA ALA A 309 -15.28 -17.91 -10.29
C ALA A 309 -15.98 -19.28 -10.25
N ALA A 310 -17.30 -19.28 -10.44
CA ALA A 310 -18.14 -20.48 -10.52
C ALA A 310 -18.79 -20.64 -11.91
N ALA A 311 -18.18 -20.08 -12.95
CA ALA A 311 -18.71 -20.15 -14.31
C ALA A 311 -18.69 -21.60 -14.83
N GLY A 312 -19.85 -22.06 -15.29
CA GLY A 312 -20.02 -23.28 -16.07
C GLY A 312 -20.30 -22.98 -17.55
N PRO A 313 -20.68 -24.02 -18.31
CA PRO A 313 -20.99 -23.90 -19.74
C PRO A 313 -22.16 -22.94 -20.05
N LEU A 314 -22.17 -22.43 -21.29
CA LEU A 314 -23.19 -21.54 -21.85
C LEU A 314 -24.15 -22.31 -22.76
N ALA A 315 -25.46 -22.16 -22.56
CA ALA A 315 -26.49 -22.72 -23.43
C ALA A 315 -27.28 -21.65 -24.18
N TYR A 316 -27.55 -21.87 -25.46
CA TYR A 316 -28.50 -21.04 -26.23
C TYR A 316 -29.88 -21.70 -26.31
N LEU A 317 -30.92 -20.90 -26.09
CA LEU A 317 -32.32 -21.32 -26.13
C LEU A 317 -33.03 -20.63 -27.30
N PHE A 318 -33.55 -21.41 -28.24
CA PHE A 318 -34.26 -20.88 -29.42
C PHE A 318 -35.77 -20.92 -29.24
N THR A 319 -36.45 -19.81 -29.53
CA THR A 319 -37.87 -19.64 -29.18
C THR A 319 -38.83 -20.37 -30.11
N GLY A 320 -39.99 -20.71 -29.57
CA GLY A 320 -41.10 -21.26 -30.34
C GLY A 320 -42.02 -20.19 -30.91
N GLN A 321 -43.01 -20.62 -31.68
CA GLN A 321 -44.06 -19.74 -32.18
C GLN A 321 -44.87 -19.12 -31.04
N GLY A 322 -45.12 -17.81 -31.11
CA GLY A 322 -45.92 -17.05 -30.14
C GLY A 322 -45.28 -15.73 -29.71
N SER A 323 -43.97 -15.56 -29.92
CA SER A 323 -43.20 -14.37 -29.58
C SER A 323 -43.01 -13.39 -30.75
N GLN A 324 -43.37 -13.80 -31.97
CA GLN A 324 -43.18 -12.99 -33.17
C GLN A 324 -43.95 -11.67 -33.09
N ARG A 325 -43.34 -10.60 -33.60
CA ARG A 325 -43.92 -9.25 -33.67
C ARG A 325 -43.34 -8.50 -34.85
N VAL A 326 -44.13 -7.58 -35.41
CA VAL A 326 -43.64 -6.70 -36.47
C VAL A 326 -42.50 -5.83 -35.92
N GLY A 327 -41.48 -5.62 -36.74
CA GLY A 327 -40.28 -4.85 -36.40
C GLY A 327 -39.30 -5.59 -35.49
N MET A 328 -39.47 -6.90 -35.23
CA MET A 328 -38.45 -7.66 -34.49
C MET A 328 -37.13 -7.67 -35.26
N GLY A 329 -36.03 -7.33 -34.57
CA GLY A 329 -34.69 -7.30 -35.16
C GLY A 329 -34.38 -6.15 -36.13
N ARG A 330 -35.31 -5.21 -36.38
CA ARG A 330 -35.11 -4.11 -37.36
C ARG A 330 -33.90 -3.24 -37.02
N GLU A 331 -33.78 -2.82 -35.76
CA GLU A 331 -32.65 -2.01 -35.29
C GLU A 331 -31.30 -2.73 -35.46
N LEU A 332 -31.28 -4.06 -35.28
CA LEU A 332 -30.09 -4.87 -35.46
C LEU A 332 -29.72 -5.04 -36.95
N HIS A 333 -30.72 -5.20 -37.81
CA HIS A 333 -30.54 -5.21 -39.27
C HIS A 333 -29.96 -3.89 -39.76
N ASP A 334 -30.51 -2.77 -39.30
CA ASP A 334 -30.04 -1.42 -39.66
C ASP A 334 -28.61 -1.13 -39.13
N THR A 335 -28.21 -1.75 -38.01
CA THR A 335 -26.94 -1.41 -37.30
C THR A 335 -25.79 -2.38 -37.56
N TYR A 336 -26.07 -3.68 -37.66
CA TYR A 336 -25.04 -4.73 -37.70
C TYR A 336 -25.07 -5.49 -39.03
N PRO A 337 -24.09 -5.25 -39.94
CA PRO A 337 -24.04 -5.90 -41.25
C PRO A 337 -24.07 -7.44 -41.21
N VAL A 338 -23.47 -8.05 -40.17
CA VAL A 338 -23.50 -9.51 -39.99
C VAL A 338 -24.91 -10.03 -39.70
N PHE A 339 -25.68 -9.28 -38.90
CA PHE A 339 -27.07 -9.63 -38.61
C PHE A 339 -27.92 -9.48 -39.88
N ALA A 340 -27.77 -8.36 -40.59
CA ALA A 340 -28.51 -8.10 -41.83
C ALA A 340 -28.26 -9.18 -42.88
N ALA A 341 -26.99 -9.49 -43.16
CA ALA A 341 -26.61 -10.51 -44.14
C ALA A 341 -27.18 -11.89 -43.78
N ALA A 342 -27.11 -12.29 -42.51
CA ALA A 342 -27.65 -13.56 -42.05
C ALA A 342 -29.19 -13.61 -42.14
N PHE A 343 -29.88 -12.53 -41.77
CA PHE A 343 -31.33 -12.45 -41.89
C PHE A 343 -31.77 -12.53 -43.36
N ASP A 344 -31.14 -11.74 -44.23
CA ASP A 344 -31.49 -11.66 -45.66
C ASP A 344 -31.23 -13.00 -46.36
N GLU A 345 -30.12 -13.69 -46.07
CA GLU A 345 -29.82 -15.02 -46.62
C GLU A 345 -30.91 -16.03 -46.27
N ILE A 346 -31.33 -16.08 -45.00
CA ILE A 346 -32.39 -17.00 -44.56
C ILE A 346 -33.76 -16.61 -45.14
N ALA A 347 -34.08 -15.31 -45.15
CA ALA A 347 -35.34 -14.81 -45.68
C ALA A 347 -35.47 -15.11 -47.18
N ASP A 348 -34.43 -14.86 -47.97
CA ASP A 348 -34.37 -15.19 -49.40
C ASP A 348 -34.50 -16.70 -49.63
N ALA A 349 -33.78 -17.51 -48.85
CA ALA A 349 -33.84 -18.96 -48.95
C ALA A 349 -35.25 -19.48 -48.66
N VAL A 350 -35.95 -18.97 -47.66
CA VAL A 350 -37.34 -19.33 -47.35
C VAL A 350 -38.31 -18.83 -48.42
N ASP A 351 -38.19 -17.57 -48.84
CA ASP A 351 -39.06 -16.95 -49.84
C ASP A 351 -39.08 -17.78 -51.14
N GLU A 352 -37.93 -18.31 -51.55
CA GLU A 352 -37.83 -19.20 -52.71
C GLU A 352 -38.71 -20.46 -52.56
N ARG A 353 -38.77 -21.08 -51.37
CA ARG A 353 -39.63 -22.25 -51.11
C ARG A 353 -41.10 -21.90 -50.92
N LEU A 354 -41.41 -20.67 -50.52
CA LEU A 354 -42.77 -20.18 -50.35
C LEU A 354 -43.31 -19.43 -51.58
N ALA A 355 -42.52 -19.30 -52.64
CA ALA A 355 -42.89 -18.63 -53.87
C ALA A 355 -44.21 -19.18 -54.44
N GLY A 356 -45.20 -18.30 -54.65
CA GLY A 356 -46.54 -18.68 -55.13
C GLY A 356 -47.47 -19.26 -54.05
N HIS A 357 -47.00 -19.47 -52.83
CA HIS A 357 -47.83 -19.90 -51.68
C HIS A 357 -48.24 -18.74 -50.76
N VAL A 358 -47.50 -17.63 -50.79
CA VAL A 358 -47.73 -16.46 -49.93
C VAL A 358 -47.70 -15.15 -50.73
N PRO A 359 -48.44 -14.10 -50.30
CA PRO A 359 -48.58 -12.86 -51.06
C PRO A 359 -47.44 -11.84 -50.91
N HIS A 360 -46.61 -11.97 -49.87
CA HIS A 360 -45.54 -11.02 -49.53
C HIS A 360 -44.24 -11.76 -49.25
N ARG A 361 -43.13 -11.05 -49.39
CA ARG A 361 -41.81 -11.54 -48.97
C ARG A 361 -41.72 -11.55 -47.44
N LEU A 362 -40.94 -12.47 -46.88
CA LEU A 362 -40.77 -12.58 -45.44
C LEU A 362 -40.26 -11.27 -44.83
N HIS A 363 -39.27 -10.65 -45.47
CA HIS A 363 -38.71 -9.35 -45.08
C HIS A 363 -39.80 -8.27 -44.91
N ASP A 364 -40.71 -8.16 -45.89
CA ASP A 364 -41.74 -7.12 -45.91
C ASP A 364 -42.78 -7.31 -44.79
N VAL A 365 -43.05 -8.56 -44.42
CA VAL A 365 -43.94 -8.90 -43.30
C VAL A 365 -43.25 -8.67 -41.96
N VAL A 366 -42.00 -9.11 -41.80
CA VAL A 366 -41.25 -8.97 -40.53
C VAL A 366 -41.00 -7.51 -40.19
N PHE A 367 -40.60 -6.68 -41.16
CA PHE A 367 -40.28 -5.27 -40.91
C PHE A 367 -41.45 -4.31 -41.13
N GLY A 368 -42.66 -4.81 -41.40
CA GLY A 368 -43.87 -3.98 -41.46
C GLY A 368 -43.97 -3.11 -42.71
N VAL A 369 -43.34 -3.52 -43.80
CA VAL A 369 -43.44 -2.84 -45.11
C VAL A 369 -44.78 -3.14 -45.77
N ALA A 370 -45.29 -4.37 -45.60
CA ALA A 370 -46.63 -4.74 -46.07
C ALA A 370 -47.73 -4.10 -45.18
N ALA A 371 -48.79 -3.58 -45.80
CA ALA A 371 -49.87 -2.88 -45.09
C ALA A 371 -50.64 -3.78 -44.09
N ASP A 372 -50.68 -5.09 -44.34
CA ASP A 372 -51.30 -6.13 -43.51
C ASP A 372 -50.27 -6.98 -42.75
N ALA A 373 -49.02 -6.51 -42.63
CA ALA A 373 -47.90 -7.26 -42.04
C ALA A 373 -48.22 -7.89 -40.67
N ALA A 374 -48.92 -7.19 -39.79
CA ALA A 374 -49.28 -7.71 -38.47
C ALA A 374 -50.22 -8.93 -38.56
N GLU A 375 -51.20 -8.91 -39.45
CA GLU A 375 -52.10 -10.04 -39.69
C GLU A 375 -51.36 -11.19 -40.37
N GLN A 376 -50.50 -10.89 -41.35
CA GLN A 376 -49.71 -11.89 -42.05
C GLN A 376 -48.71 -12.59 -41.12
N LEU A 377 -48.05 -11.85 -40.21
CA LEU A 377 -47.09 -12.42 -39.28
C LEU A 377 -47.73 -13.38 -38.26
N ASP A 378 -49.01 -13.20 -37.91
CA ASP A 378 -49.76 -14.14 -37.06
C ASP A 378 -50.08 -15.48 -37.76
N ARG A 379 -49.96 -15.54 -39.10
CA ARG A 379 -50.13 -16.78 -39.86
C ARG A 379 -48.89 -17.65 -39.72
N THR A 380 -49.09 -18.93 -39.45
CA THR A 380 -48.02 -19.93 -39.23
C THR A 380 -47.02 -20.00 -40.39
N VAL A 381 -47.50 -19.79 -41.62
CA VAL A 381 -46.67 -19.76 -42.83
C VAL A 381 -45.61 -18.64 -42.82
N TYR A 382 -45.83 -17.55 -42.08
CA TYR A 382 -44.83 -16.48 -41.87
C TYR A 382 -44.21 -16.50 -40.47
N ALA A 383 -45.01 -16.79 -39.43
CA ALA A 383 -44.53 -16.78 -38.04
C ALA A 383 -43.30 -17.68 -37.85
N GLN A 384 -43.34 -18.91 -38.38
CA GLN A 384 -42.23 -19.83 -38.19
C GLN A 384 -40.98 -19.44 -38.98
N PRO A 385 -41.04 -19.16 -40.29
CA PRO A 385 -39.83 -18.71 -40.97
C PRO A 385 -39.28 -17.39 -40.46
N ALA A 386 -40.14 -16.48 -39.98
CA ALA A 386 -39.71 -15.22 -39.39
C ALA A 386 -38.90 -15.41 -38.10
N LEU A 387 -39.35 -16.30 -37.21
CA LEU A 387 -38.61 -16.68 -36.01
C LEU A 387 -37.28 -17.33 -36.37
N PHE A 388 -37.29 -18.31 -37.28
CA PHE A 388 -36.07 -18.97 -37.76
C PHE A 388 -35.05 -17.96 -38.29
N ALA A 389 -35.46 -17.00 -39.13
CA ALA A 389 -34.58 -15.97 -39.68
C ALA A 389 -33.96 -15.08 -38.60
N ILE A 390 -34.77 -14.58 -37.65
CA ILE A 390 -34.30 -13.72 -36.55
C ILE A 390 -33.34 -14.47 -35.62
N GLU A 391 -33.69 -15.69 -35.26
CA GLU A 391 -32.89 -16.48 -34.33
C GLU A 391 -31.53 -16.88 -34.90
N VAL A 392 -31.47 -17.23 -36.19
CA VAL A 392 -30.21 -17.48 -36.89
C VAL A 392 -29.38 -16.19 -37.01
N ALA A 393 -30.01 -15.05 -37.32
CA ALA A 393 -29.31 -13.77 -37.40
C ALA A 393 -28.72 -13.34 -36.04
N LEU A 394 -29.46 -13.54 -34.94
CA LEU A 394 -28.96 -13.33 -33.58
C LEU A 394 -27.76 -14.25 -33.27
N PHE A 395 -27.86 -15.54 -33.62
CA PHE A 395 -26.77 -16.49 -33.44
C PHE A 395 -25.50 -16.03 -34.17
N ARG A 396 -25.62 -15.63 -35.45
CA ARG A 396 -24.48 -15.15 -36.25
C ARG A 396 -23.87 -13.86 -35.69
N LEU A 397 -24.69 -12.97 -35.12
CA LEU A 397 -24.21 -11.76 -34.47
C LEU A 397 -23.32 -12.10 -33.26
N TYR A 398 -23.79 -12.93 -32.33
CA TYR A 398 -22.99 -13.36 -31.18
C TYR A 398 -21.74 -14.16 -31.58
N GLU A 399 -21.88 -15.04 -32.59
CA GLU A 399 -20.75 -15.80 -33.14
C GLU A 399 -19.65 -14.89 -33.70
N SER A 400 -20.03 -13.76 -34.32
CA SER A 400 -19.09 -12.77 -34.86
C SER A 400 -18.27 -12.05 -33.78
N TRP A 401 -18.80 -12.00 -32.56
CA TRP A 401 -18.11 -11.51 -31.37
C TRP A 401 -17.42 -12.64 -30.59
N GLY A 402 -17.33 -13.85 -31.16
CA GLY A 402 -16.68 -15.00 -30.56
C GLY A 402 -17.47 -15.69 -29.46
N LEU A 403 -18.70 -15.24 -29.14
CA LEU A 403 -19.53 -15.86 -28.11
C LEU A 403 -20.17 -17.14 -28.68
N ARG A 404 -19.69 -18.29 -28.19
CA ARG A 404 -20.10 -19.63 -28.67
C ARG A 404 -20.79 -20.41 -27.55
N PRO A 405 -21.93 -21.05 -27.83
CA PRO A 405 -22.56 -21.92 -26.85
C PRO A 405 -21.87 -23.28 -26.78
N ASP A 406 -21.89 -23.87 -25.60
CA ASP A 406 -21.51 -25.27 -25.36
C ASP A 406 -22.69 -26.21 -25.64
N PHE A 407 -23.92 -25.74 -25.45
CA PHE A 407 -25.15 -26.48 -25.71
C PHE A 407 -26.19 -25.63 -26.42
N VAL A 408 -27.03 -26.26 -27.22
CA VAL A 408 -28.21 -25.60 -27.81
C VAL A 408 -29.47 -26.42 -27.56
N THR A 409 -30.59 -25.73 -27.37
CA THR A 409 -31.91 -26.33 -27.39
C THR A 409 -32.91 -25.29 -27.89
N GLY A 410 -34.17 -25.68 -28.05
CA GLY A 410 -35.21 -24.73 -28.39
C GLY A 410 -36.57 -25.17 -27.91
N HIS A 411 -37.61 -24.53 -28.44
CA HIS A 411 -38.99 -24.92 -28.20
C HIS A 411 -39.74 -25.05 -29.52
N SER A 412 -40.19 -26.26 -29.85
CA SER A 412 -40.89 -26.52 -31.11
C SER A 412 -40.01 -26.12 -32.31
N LEU A 413 -40.38 -25.08 -33.07
CA LEU A 413 -39.55 -24.54 -34.14
C LEU A 413 -38.11 -24.28 -33.70
N GLY A 414 -37.89 -23.83 -32.46
CA GLY A 414 -36.55 -23.57 -31.96
C GLY A 414 -35.60 -24.78 -32.02
N GLU A 415 -36.09 -26.03 -31.97
CA GLU A 415 -35.23 -27.21 -32.19
C GLU A 415 -34.72 -27.30 -33.65
N LEU A 416 -35.51 -26.86 -34.64
CA LEU A 416 -35.05 -26.74 -36.03
C LEU A 416 -33.96 -25.67 -36.15
N THR A 417 -34.12 -24.53 -35.47
CA THR A 417 -33.08 -23.51 -35.38
C THR A 417 -31.82 -24.08 -34.73
N ALA A 418 -31.96 -24.74 -33.58
CA ALA A 418 -30.87 -25.38 -32.84
C ALA A 418 -30.11 -26.39 -33.71
N ALA A 419 -30.82 -27.24 -34.46
CA ALA A 419 -30.22 -28.21 -35.37
C ALA A 419 -29.48 -27.53 -36.53
N HIS A 420 -30.03 -26.46 -37.11
CA HIS A 420 -29.34 -25.70 -38.16
C HIS A 420 -28.04 -25.05 -37.64
N VAL A 421 -28.09 -24.35 -36.49
CA VAL A 421 -26.89 -23.69 -35.94
C VAL A 421 -25.82 -24.70 -35.48
N ALA A 422 -26.24 -25.86 -34.97
CA ALA A 422 -25.35 -26.98 -34.66
C ALA A 422 -24.74 -27.60 -35.94
N GLY A 423 -25.23 -27.25 -37.13
CA GLY A 423 -24.71 -27.70 -38.41
C GLY A 423 -25.35 -28.99 -38.93
N VAL A 424 -26.43 -29.48 -38.31
CA VAL A 424 -27.16 -30.67 -38.77
C VAL A 424 -27.79 -30.43 -40.13
N LEU A 425 -28.33 -29.23 -40.36
CA LEU A 425 -28.98 -28.83 -41.60
C LEU A 425 -28.24 -27.66 -42.23
N THR A 426 -28.04 -27.71 -43.54
CA THR A 426 -27.58 -26.56 -44.33
C THR A 426 -28.65 -25.45 -44.34
N VAL A 427 -28.30 -24.23 -44.77
CA VAL A 427 -29.30 -23.14 -44.95
C VAL A 427 -30.42 -23.59 -45.89
N THR A 428 -30.05 -24.18 -47.02
CA THR A 428 -30.98 -24.68 -48.05
C THR A 428 -31.92 -25.76 -47.49
N ASP A 429 -31.40 -26.74 -46.75
CA ASP A 429 -32.20 -27.84 -46.19
C ASP A 429 -33.09 -27.36 -45.03
N ALA A 430 -32.55 -26.51 -44.15
CA ALA A 430 -33.30 -25.93 -43.04
C ALA A 430 -34.44 -25.03 -43.55
N ALA A 431 -34.19 -24.16 -44.52
CA ALA A 431 -35.21 -23.32 -45.13
C ALA A 431 -36.31 -24.17 -45.81
N THR A 432 -35.92 -25.27 -46.46
CA THR A 432 -36.87 -26.22 -47.08
C THR A 432 -37.76 -26.87 -46.02
N LEU A 433 -37.17 -27.36 -44.94
CA LEU A 433 -37.91 -28.02 -43.86
C LEU A 433 -38.82 -27.05 -43.11
N VAL A 434 -38.35 -25.84 -42.79
CA VAL A 434 -39.10 -24.79 -42.11
C VAL A 434 -40.26 -24.29 -42.98
N ALA A 435 -40.02 -24.00 -44.26
CA ALA A 435 -41.07 -23.57 -45.18
C ALA A 435 -42.14 -24.66 -45.37
N ALA A 436 -41.73 -25.92 -45.54
CA ALA A 436 -42.64 -27.05 -45.65
C ALA A 436 -43.47 -27.24 -44.37
N ARG A 437 -42.83 -27.19 -43.19
CA ARG A 437 -43.49 -27.27 -41.88
C ARG A 437 -44.53 -26.17 -41.74
N ALA A 438 -44.13 -24.93 -41.97
CA ALA A 438 -44.98 -23.75 -41.81
C ALA A 438 -46.21 -23.79 -42.73
N ARG A 439 -46.00 -24.10 -44.03
CA ARG A 439 -47.08 -24.20 -45.04
C ARG A 439 -48.05 -25.33 -44.72
N LEU A 440 -47.53 -26.51 -44.37
CA LEU A 440 -48.38 -27.67 -44.10
C LEU A 440 -49.14 -27.52 -42.79
N MET A 441 -48.50 -27.01 -41.72
CA MET A 441 -49.17 -26.71 -40.45
C MET A 441 -50.28 -25.65 -40.64
N GLN A 442 -50.04 -24.64 -41.48
CA GLN A 442 -51.04 -23.60 -41.80
C GLN A 442 -52.28 -24.16 -42.52
N SER A 443 -52.17 -25.32 -43.18
CA SER A 443 -53.27 -25.96 -43.91
C SER A 443 -54.11 -26.91 -43.04
N MET A 444 -53.70 -27.14 -41.78
CA MET A 444 -54.42 -28.01 -40.86
C MET A 444 -55.71 -27.34 -40.34
N PRO A 445 -56.63 -28.09 -39.70
CA PRO A 445 -57.87 -27.51 -39.17
C PRO A 445 -57.61 -26.43 -38.12
N THR A 446 -58.31 -25.30 -38.25
CA THR A 446 -58.31 -24.18 -37.28
C THR A 446 -59.30 -24.38 -36.12
N THR A 447 -59.99 -25.53 -36.08
CA THR A 447 -60.98 -25.89 -35.06
C THR A 447 -60.38 -26.40 -33.74
N GLY A 448 -59.06 -26.42 -33.64
CA GLY A 448 -58.34 -26.86 -32.43
C GLY A 448 -58.11 -25.75 -31.40
N ALA A 449 -57.71 -26.15 -30.20
CA ALA A 449 -57.24 -25.24 -29.15
C ALA A 449 -55.93 -25.74 -28.52
N MET A 450 -55.14 -24.81 -28.00
CA MET A 450 -54.01 -25.09 -27.10
C MET A 450 -54.26 -24.39 -25.77
N ILE A 451 -54.11 -25.09 -24.66
CA ILE A 451 -54.42 -24.58 -23.32
C ILE A 451 -53.28 -24.93 -22.37
N ALA A 452 -52.67 -23.91 -21.76
CA ALA A 452 -51.75 -24.10 -20.66
C ALA A 452 -52.53 -24.42 -19.38
N VAL A 453 -52.08 -25.46 -18.66
CA VAL A 453 -52.71 -26.00 -17.45
C VAL A 453 -51.65 -26.06 -16.36
N GLN A 454 -51.98 -25.53 -15.18
CA GLN A 454 -51.14 -25.65 -13.98
C GLN A 454 -51.35 -27.03 -13.34
N ALA A 455 -50.68 -28.04 -13.91
CA ALA A 455 -50.75 -29.44 -13.48
C ALA A 455 -49.46 -30.17 -13.85
N THR A 456 -49.20 -31.32 -13.24
CA THR A 456 -48.08 -32.20 -13.62
C THR A 456 -48.40 -32.97 -14.90
N GLU A 457 -47.37 -33.51 -15.56
CA GLU A 457 -47.58 -34.36 -16.74
C GLU A 457 -48.45 -35.59 -16.41
N GLU A 458 -48.24 -36.20 -15.24
CA GLU A 458 -49.00 -37.38 -14.80
C GLU A 458 -50.48 -37.06 -14.57
N GLU A 459 -50.78 -35.93 -13.92
CA GLU A 459 -52.17 -35.47 -13.72
C GLU A 459 -52.87 -35.26 -15.07
N VAL A 460 -52.20 -34.62 -16.03
CA VAL A 460 -52.74 -34.36 -17.37
C VAL A 460 -52.89 -35.65 -18.16
N ALA A 461 -51.91 -36.56 -18.11
CA ALA A 461 -51.98 -37.85 -18.79
C ALA A 461 -53.16 -38.70 -18.30
N ALA A 462 -53.45 -38.69 -16.99
CA ALA A 462 -54.63 -39.35 -16.43
C ALA A 462 -55.94 -38.74 -16.93
N ALA A 463 -56.00 -37.41 -17.08
CA ALA A 463 -57.17 -36.71 -17.60
C ALA A 463 -57.39 -36.90 -19.12
N LEU A 464 -56.37 -37.37 -19.86
CA LEU A 464 -56.45 -37.62 -21.29
C LEU A 464 -56.93 -39.04 -21.65
N ILE A 465 -57.07 -39.94 -20.66
CA ILE A 465 -57.54 -41.31 -20.89
C ILE A 465 -58.93 -41.29 -21.53
N GLY A 466 -59.07 -41.91 -22.70
CA GLY A 466 -60.30 -41.91 -23.50
C GLY A 466 -60.46 -40.70 -24.45
N HIS A 467 -59.50 -39.78 -24.47
CA HIS A 467 -59.46 -38.60 -25.34
C HIS A 467 -58.20 -38.54 -26.21
N GLU A 468 -57.37 -39.59 -26.25
CA GLU A 468 -56.02 -39.61 -26.83
C GLU A 468 -56.01 -39.32 -28.34
N ASP A 469 -57.10 -39.69 -29.04
CA ASP A 469 -57.25 -39.43 -30.48
C ASP A 469 -57.68 -37.98 -30.78
N ALA A 470 -58.20 -37.25 -29.78
CA ALA A 470 -58.73 -35.90 -29.93
C ALA A 470 -57.82 -34.82 -29.30
N VAL A 471 -57.17 -35.12 -28.17
CA VAL A 471 -56.32 -34.21 -27.40
C VAL A 471 -55.04 -34.91 -26.96
N GLY A 472 -53.91 -34.22 -27.07
CA GLY A 472 -52.62 -34.68 -26.56
C GLY A 472 -51.93 -33.61 -25.71
N ILE A 473 -50.78 -34.00 -25.15
CA ILE A 473 -49.85 -33.06 -24.52
C ILE A 473 -49.00 -32.42 -25.61
N ALA A 474 -49.07 -31.10 -25.71
CA ALA A 474 -48.31 -30.31 -26.67
C ALA A 474 -46.91 -29.95 -26.17
N ALA A 475 -46.80 -29.66 -24.88
CA ALA A 475 -45.54 -29.28 -24.25
C ALA A 475 -45.56 -29.54 -22.75
N VAL A 476 -44.42 -29.96 -22.21
CA VAL A 476 -44.11 -30.01 -20.79
C VAL A 476 -43.06 -28.92 -20.54
N ASN A 477 -43.52 -27.73 -20.13
CA ASN A 477 -42.68 -26.54 -19.96
C ASN A 477 -42.07 -26.42 -18.56
N GLY A 478 -42.43 -27.30 -17.63
CA GLY A 478 -41.91 -27.34 -16.28
C GLY A 478 -42.72 -28.32 -15.41
N PRO A 479 -42.34 -28.52 -14.14
CA PRO A 479 -42.92 -29.57 -13.27
C PRO A 479 -44.44 -29.48 -13.11
N THR A 480 -45.00 -28.26 -13.11
CA THR A 480 -46.45 -28.01 -13.04
C THR A 480 -46.95 -27.09 -14.15
N ALA A 481 -46.27 -27.09 -15.30
CA ALA A 481 -46.57 -26.20 -16.43
C ALA A 481 -46.70 -27.01 -17.72
N VAL A 482 -47.90 -27.55 -17.96
CA VAL A 482 -48.19 -28.43 -19.11
C VAL A 482 -49.12 -27.71 -20.08
N VAL A 483 -48.95 -27.94 -21.38
CA VAL A 483 -49.86 -27.45 -22.42
C VAL A 483 -50.53 -28.64 -23.09
N ILE A 484 -51.87 -28.64 -23.11
CA ILE A 484 -52.66 -29.60 -23.89
C ILE A 484 -53.08 -28.97 -25.23
N SER A 485 -53.19 -29.79 -26.27
CA SER A 485 -53.65 -29.36 -27.59
C SER A 485 -54.46 -30.43 -28.31
N GLY A 486 -55.48 -30.01 -29.04
CA GLY A 486 -56.36 -30.93 -29.76
C GLY A 486 -57.65 -30.25 -30.23
N GLU A 487 -58.71 -31.05 -30.40
CA GLU A 487 -60.06 -30.54 -30.67
C GLU A 487 -60.51 -29.57 -29.57
N ALA A 488 -61.08 -28.42 -29.97
CA ALA A 488 -61.34 -27.32 -29.03
C ALA A 488 -62.28 -27.71 -27.88
N ASP A 489 -63.38 -28.41 -28.17
CA ASP A 489 -64.38 -28.77 -27.16
C ASP A 489 -63.82 -29.76 -26.14
N ALA A 490 -63.10 -30.79 -26.60
CA ALA A 490 -62.45 -31.78 -25.74
C ALA A 490 -61.35 -31.14 -24.87
N ALA A 491 -60.50 -30.30 -25.46
CA ALA A 491 -59.43 -29.62 -24.72
C ALA A 491 -60.00 -28.65 -23.66
N LEU A 492 -61.06 -27.91 -23.99
CA LEU A 492 -61.75 -27.01 -23.05
C LEU A 492 -62.41 -27.79 -21.91
N ALA A 493 -63.01 -28.95 -22.18
CA ALA A 493 -63.61 -29.79 -21.14
C ALA A 493 -62.56 -30.30 -20.14
N ILE A 494 -61.41 -30.78 -20.63
CA ILE A 494 -60.29 -31.22 -19.78
C ILE A 494 -59.77 -30.05 -18.94
N ALA A 495 -59.55 -28.88 -19.57
CA ALA A 495 -59.09 -27.69 -18.86
C ALA A 495 -60.09 -27.22 -17.79
N ALA A 496 -61.39 -27.27 -18.07
CA ALA A 496 -62.44 -26.93 -17.10
C ALA A 496 -62.37 -27.84 -15.87
N GLY A 497 -62.13 -29.14 -16.05
CA GLY A 497 -61.94 -30.07 -14.94
C GLY A 497 -60.78 -29.70 -14.01
N PHE A 498 -59.68 -29.17 -14.55
CA PHE A 498 -58.58 -28.64 -13.73
C PHE A 498 -58.93 -27.29 -13.09
N ALA A 499 -59.65 -26.42 -13.79
CA ALA A 499 -60.11 -25.14 -13.25
C ALA A 499 -61.06 -25.32 -12.05
N GLU A 500 -61.95 -26.32 -12.10
CA GLU A 500 -62.84 -26.70 -11.00
C GLU A 500 -62.06 -27.18 -9.75
N GLN A 501 -60.87 -27.74 -9.95
CA GLN A 501 -59.94 -28.11 -8.88
C GLN A 501 -59.09 -26.92 -8.37
N GLY A 502 -59.38 -25.70 -8.84
CA GLY A 502 -58.68 -24.47 -8.45
C GLY A 502 -57.34 -24.25 -9.17
N ARG A 503 -57.02 -25.03 -10.22
CA ARG A 503 -55.79 -24.86 -11.00
C ARG A 503 -55.94 -23.73 -12.03
N LYS A 504 -54.86 -23.02 -12.33
CA LYS A 504 -54.86 -22.00 -13.40
C LYS A 504 -54.87 -22.67 -14.77
N THR A 505 -55.76 -22.22 -15.64
CA THR A 505 -55.79 -22.62 -17.06
C THR A 505 -55.85 -21.39 -17.96
N LYS A 506 -55.10 -21.39 -19.06
CA LYS A 506 -55.06 -20.28 -20.02
C LYS A 506 -55.04 -20.79 -21.46
N ARG A 507 -56.06 -20.42 -22.23
CA ARG A 507 -56.07 -20.66 -23.69
C ARG A 507 -54.98 -19.82 -24.35
N LEU A 508 -54.12 -20.46 -25.14
CA LEU A 508 -53.04 -19.80 -25.87
C LEU A 508 -53.59 -19.17 -27.15
N ARG A 509 -53.07 -17.99 -27.51
CA ARG A 509 -53.44 -17.28 -28.74
C ARG A 509 -52.65 -17.84 -29.92
N VAL A 510 -53.14 -18.96 -30.45
CA VAL A 510 -52.57 -19.64 -31.62
C VAL A 510 -53.69 -20.00 -32.60
N SER A 511 -53.33 -20.13 -33.88
CA SER A 511 -54.29 -20.38 -34.96
C SER A 511 -54.70 -21.86 -35.10
N HIS A 512 -53.87 -22.79 -34.61
CA HIS A 512 -54.08 -24.23 -34.71
C HIS A 512 -53.63 -24.93 -33.43
N ALA A 513 -54.08 -26.18 -33.23
CA ALA A 513 -53.61 -27.05 -32.17
C ALA A 513 -52.32 -27.77 -32.57
N PHE A 514 -51.17 -27.13 -32.39
CA PHE A 514 -49.87 -27.72 -32.68
C PHE A 514 -49.52 -28.84 -31.70
N HIS A 515 -48.66 -29.77 -32.12
CA HIS A 515 -48.23 -30.92 -31.30
C HIS A 515 -49.41 -31.75 -30.78
N SER A 516 -50.35 -32.06 -31.68
CA SER A 516 -51.60 -32.76 -31.36
C SER A 516 -51.94 -33.81 -32.44
N PRO A 517 -52.93 -34.69 -32.17
CA PRO A 517 -53.48 -35.58 -33.19
C PRO A 517 -53.96 -34.86 -34.46
N LEU A 518 -54.37 -33.59 -34.37
CA LEU A 518 -54.81 -32.79 -35.52
C LEU A 518 -53.69 -32.48 -36.52
N MET A 519 -52.42 -32.70 -36.17
CA MET A 519 -51.30 -32.60 -37.10
C MET A 519 -51.15 -33.83 -38.00
N SER A 520 -51.90 -34.92 -37.77
CA SER A 520 -51.76 -36.17 -38.53
C SER A 520 -51.93 -35.98 -40.05
N GLY A 521 -52.76 -35.02 -40.47
CA GLY A 521 -53.03 -34.73 -41.88
C GLY A 521 -51.82 -34.25 -42.68
N MET A 522 -50.81 -33.65 -42.03
CA MET A 522 -49.61 -33.17 -42.72
C MET A 522 -48.43 -34.16 -42.71
N LEU A 523 -48.43 -35.17 -41.84
CA LEU A 523 -47.23 -35.95 -41.52
C LEU A 523 -46.67 -36.71 -42.72
N ALA A 524 -47.53 -37.25 -43.59
CA ALA A 524 -47.10 -38.01 -44.76
C ALA A 524 -46.40 -37.14 -45.81
N GLU A 525 -46.90 -35.92 -46.06
CA GLU A 525 -46.24 -34.99 -46.98
C GLU A 525 -44.98 -34.39 -46.36
N PHE A 526 -45.03 -34.02 -45.09
CA PHE A 526 -43.87 -33.49 -44.38
C PHE A 526 -42.73 -34.52 -44.31
N GLY A 527 -43.04 -35.79 -44.05
CA GLY A 527 -42.06 -36.87 -44.03
C GLY A 527 -41.40 -37.13 -45.39
N ARG A 528 -42.15 -37.01 -46.50
CA ARG A 528 -41.57 -37.11 -47.85
C ARG A 528 -40.56 -35.99 -48.12
N ILE A 529 -40.85 -34.77 -47.67
CA ILE A 529 -39.94 -33.63 -47.84
C ILE A 529 -38.72 -33.78 -46.93
N ALA A 530 -38.92 -34.15 -45.66
CA ALA A 530 -37.83 -34.38 -44.72
C ALA A 530 -36.86 -35.48 -45.20
N ALA A 531 -37.38 -36.53 -45.84
CA ALA A 531 -36.55 -37.61 -46.41
C ALA A 531 -35.67 -37.19 -47.60
N THR A 532 -35.90 -36.02 -48.21
CA THR A 532 -35.03 -35.52 -49.29
C THR A 532 -33.83 -34.71 -48.81
N LEU A 533 -33.77 -34.40 -47.53
CA LEU A 533 -32.77 -33.48 -46.97
C LEU A 533 -31.48 -34.21 -46.60
N ALA A 534 -30.37 -33.48 -46.64
CA ALA A 534 -29.09 -33.97 -46.15
C ALA A 534 -28.89 -33.55 -44.68
N TYR A 535 -28.73 -34.55 -43.81
CA TYR A 535 -28.44 -34.34 -42.39
C TYR A 535 -26.97 -34.64 -42.07
N HIS A 536 -26.38 -33.79 -41.23
CA HIS A 536 -24.98 -33.88 -40.82
C HIS A 536 -24.85 -34.06 -39.30
N PRO A 537 -23.68 -34.54 -38.82
CA PRO A 537 -23.40 -34.58 -37.40
C PRO A 537 -23.49 -33.21 -36.72
N PRO A 538 -24.14 -33.07 -35.54
CA PRO A 538 -24.12 -31.82 -34.80
C PRO A 538 -22.71 -31.51 -34.30
N ARG A 539 -22.27 -30.27 -34.53
CA ARG A 539 -20.99 -29.71 -34.04
C ARG A 539 -21.12 -29.10 -32.64
N ILE A 540 -22.35 -28.82 -32.22
CA ILE A 540 -22.72 -28.34 -30.89
C ILE A 540 -23.78 -29.32 -30.34
N PRO A 541 -23.60 -29.88 -29.13
CA PRO A 541 -24.61 -30.73 -28.50
C PRO A 541 -26.00 -30.09 -28.47
N VAL A 542 -27.00 -30.83 -28.96
CA VAL A 542 -28.40 -30.39 -29.02
C VAL A 542 -29.22 -31.18 -28.00
N VAL A 543 -29.95 -30.49 -27.11
CA VAL A 543 -30.92 -31.16 -26.22
C VAL A 543 -32.27 -31.21 -26.93
N SER A 544 -32.75 -32.42 -27.23
CA SER A 544 -33.93 -32.62 -28.09
C SER A 544 -35.24 -32.30 -27.37
N ASN A 545 -36.19 -31.68 -28.08
CA ASN A 545 -37.54 -31.46 -27.56
C ASN A 545 -38.38 -32.73 -27.50
N LEU A 546 -37.98 -33.84 -28.14
CA LEU A 546 -38.75 -35.09 -28.03
C LEU A 546 -38.43 -35.88 -26.77
N THR A 547 -37.17 -35.80 -26.31
CA THR A 547 -36.67 -36.66 -25.23
C THR A 547 -36.30 -35.88 -23.97
N GLY A 548 -36.03 -34.57 -24.09
CA GLY A 548 -35.48 -33.77 -23.01
C GLY A 548 -34.02 -34.10 -22.68
N ARG A 549 -33.34 -34.89 -23.52
CA ARG A 549 -31.95 -35.32 -23.31
C ARG A 549 -31.08 -34.86 -24.47
N ILE A 550 -29.77 -34.88 -24.28
CA ILE A 550 -28.81 -34.66 -25.38
C ILE A 550 -29.12 -35.68 -26.47
N ALA A 551 -29.31 -35.19 -27.69
CA ALA A 551 -29.71 -36.00 -28.82
C ALA A 551 -28.53 -36.84 -29.31
N ASP A 552 -28.76 -38.13 -29.50
CA ASP A 552 -27.82 -38.98 -30.24
C ASP A 552 -27.74 -38.51 -31.69
N HIS A 553 -26.54 -38.56 -32.28
CA HIS A 553 -26.28 -38.23 -33.68
C HIS A 553 -27.32 -38.84 -34.63
N ASP A 554 -27.60 -40.13 -34.45
CA ASP A 554 -28.48 -40.92 -35.31
C ASP A 554 -29.97 -40.58 -35.12
N ARG A 555 -30.35 -39.70 -34.19
CA ARG A 555 -31.76 -39.30 -34.05
C ARG A 555 -32.07 -38.04 -34.84
N LEU A 556 -31.30 -36.97 -34.68
CA LEU A 556 -31.51 -35.72 -35.43
C LEU A 556 -31.28 -35.87 -36.94
N GLY A 557 -30.49 -36.88 -37.32
CA GLY A 557 -30.13 -37.16 -38.71
C GLY A 557 -31.19 -37.85 -39.58
N HIS A 558 -32.42 -38.04 -39.08
CA HIS A 558 -33.44 -38.83 -39.77
C HIS A 558 -34.78 -38.08 -39.88
N ALA A 559 -35.47 -38.30 -41.00
CA ALA A 559 -36.77 -37.68 -41.30
C ALA A 559 -37.84 -38.02 -40.25
N GLU A 560 -37.80 -39.23 -39.70
CA GLU A 560 -38.71 -39.75 -38.69
C GLU A 560 -38.70 -38.91 -37.42
N HIS A 561 -37.55 -38.35 -37.04
CA HIS A 561 -37.43 -37.44 -35.90
C HIS A 561 -38.28 -36.20 -36.11
N TRP A 562 -38.16 -35.57 -37.28
CA TRP A 562 -38.88 -34.34 -37.59
C TRP A 562 -40.39 -34.55 -37.73
N VAL A 563 -40.81 -35.70 -38.28
CA VAL A 563 -42.22 -36.10 -38.32
C VAL A 563 -42.78 -36.30 -36.91
N ALA A 564 -42.04 -36.99 -36.04
CA ALA A 564 -42.42 -37.16 -34.64
C ALA A 564 -42.46 -35.82 -33.90
N HIS A 565 -41.47 -34.95 -34.15
CA HIS A 565 -41.32 -33.64 -33.51
C HIS A 565 -42.47 -32.67 -33.80
N VAL A 566 -43.14 -32.76 -34.96
CA VAL A 566 -44.32 -31.92 -35.27
C VAL A 566 -45.59 -32.37 -34.52
N ARG A 567 -45.68 -33.65 -34.15
CA ARG A 567 -46.86 -34.25 -33.53
C ARG A 567 -46.74 -34.36 -32.01
N ASN A 568 -45.58 -34.72 -31.49
CA ASN A 568 -45.41 -35.13 -30.10
C ASN A 568 -45.04 -33.96 -29.19
N ALA A 569 -45.22 -34.16 -27.87
CA ALA A 569 -44.97 -33.15 -26.86
C ALA A 569 -43.54 -32.59 -26.88
N VAL A 570 -43.41 -31.26 -26.76
CA VAL A 570 -42.15 -30.56 -26.52
C VAL A 570 -41.72 -30.72 -25.04
N ARG A 571 -40.58 -31.35 -24.80
CA ARG A 571 -39.99 -31.66 -23.49
C ARG A 571 -39.05 -30.54 -23.00
N PHE A 572 -39.56 -29.31 -22.92
CA PHE A 572 -38.73 -28.15 -22.55
C PHE A 572 -38.25 -28.18 -21.09
N GLY A 573 -39.13 -28.51 -20.13
CA GLY A 573 -38.76 -28.65 -18.71
C GLY A 573 -37.61 -29.64 -18.50
N PRO A 574 -37.78 -30.90 -18.96
CA PRO A 574 -36.72 -31.90 -18.94
C PRO A 574 -35.43 -31.47 -19.67
N ALA A 575 -35.53 -30.70 -20.76
CA ALA A 575 -34.35 -30.19 -21.46
C ALA A 575 -33.54 -29.20 -20.62
N ILE A 576 -34.20 -28.31 -19.88
CA ILE A 576 -33.54 -27.37 -18.97
C ILE A 576 -32.92 -28.11 -17.77
N GLU A 577 -33.60 -29.12 -17.22
CA GLU A 577 -33.06 -29.99 -16.17
C GLU A 577 -31.82 -30.75 -16.66
N GLN A 578 -31.83 -31.26 -17.90
CA GLN A 578 -30.66 -31.89 -18.50
C GLN A 578 -29.49 -30.90 -18.63
N LEU A 579 -29.73 -29.68 -19.11
CA LEU A 579 -28.68 -28.66 -19.21
C LEU A 579 -28.09 -28.32 -17.83
N ALA A 580 -28.92 -28.20 -16.80
CA ALA A 580 -28.45 -27.98 -15.43
C ALA A 580 -27.62 -29.18 -14.92
N ALA A 581 -28.02 -30.41 -15.26
CA ALA A 581 -27.26 -31.62 -14.91
C ALA A 581 -25.89 -31.70 -15.60
N GLU A 582 -25.73 -31.09 -16.78
CA GLU A 582 -24.43 -30.91 -17.47
C GLU A 582 -23.60 -29.74 -16.89
N GLY A 583 -24.11 -29.07 -15.85
CA GLY A 583 -23.42 -27.97 -15.17
C GLY A 583 -23.54 -26.61 -15.85
N VAL A 584 -24.45 -26.44 -16.83
CA VAL A 584 -24.71 -25.15 -17.48
C VAL A 584 -25.12 -24.12 -16.44
N THR A 585 -24.46 -22.97 -16.43
CA THR A 585 -24.76 -21.86 -15.50
C THR A 585 -25.29 -20.63 -16.20
N THR A 586 -25.15 -20.52 -17.53
CA THR A 586 -25.61 -19.35 -18.29
C THR A 586 -26.48 -19.78 -19.45
N TYR A 587 -27.67 -19.18 -19.53
CA TYR A 587 -28.70 -19.49 -20.51
C TYR A 587 -29.04 -18.20 -21.28
N LEU A 588 -28.81 -18.21 -22.59
CA LEU A 588 -29.10 -17.09 -23.45
C LEU A 588 -30.22 -17.44 -24.43
N GLU A 589 -31.38 -16.81 -24.28
CA GLU A 589 -32.51 -16.95 -25.20
C GLU A 589 -32.27 -16.10 -26.45
N LEU A 590 -32.20 -16.77 -27.60
CA LEU A 590 -32.16 -16.16 -28.91
C LEU A 590 -33.56 -16.26 -29.51
N GLY A 591 -34.26 -15.13 -29.47
CA GLY A 591 -35.61 -14.95 -29.99
C GLY A 591 -36.03 -13.49 -29.86
N PRO A 592 -37.23 -13.12 -30.32
CA PRO A 592 -37.69 -11.73 -30.34
C PRO A 592 -38.22 -11.23 -28.98
N ASP A 593 -38.26 -12.09 -27.95
CA ASP A 593 -38.69 -11.79 -26.58
C ASP A 593 -38.02 -12.73 -25.56
N GLY A 594 -38.36 -12.62 -24.27
CA GLY A 594 -37.78 -13.40 -23.16
C GLY A 594 -38.67 -14.49 -22.56
N THR A 595 -39.39 -15.28 -23.38
CA THR A 595 -40.39 -16.25 -22.88
C THR A 595 -39.75 -17.50 -22.30
N LEU A 596 -38.76 -18.08 -22.99
CA LEU A 596 -38.05 -19.27 -22.51
C LEU A 596 -37.18 -18.96 -21.30
N THR A 597 -36.66 -17.74 -21.21
CA THR A 597 -35.93 -17.20 -20.06
C THR A 597 -36.80 -17.29 -18.81
N ALA A 598 -38.04 -16.80 -18.87
CA ALA A 598 -38.97 -16.86 -17.74
C ALA A 598 -39.31 -18.30 -17.34
N LEU A 599 -39.58 -19.17 -18.33
CA LEU A 599 -39.88 -20.58 -18.06
C LEU A 599 -38.67 -21.32 -17.43
N ALA A 600 -37.46 -21.09 -17.94
CA ALA A 600 -36.24 -21.72 -17.43
C ALA A 600 -35.89 -21.22 -16.02
N GLN A 601 -36.13 -19.94 -15.74
CA GLN A 601 -36.02 -19.38 -14.38
C GLN A 601 -36.98 -20.05 -13.40
N ASP A 602 -38.23 -20.28 -13.81
CA ASP A 602 -39.22 -20.97 -12.96
C ASP A 602 -38.82 -22.44 -12.70
N ILE A 603 -38.25 -23.14 -13.69
CA ILE A 603 -37.76 -24.52 -13.53
C ILE A 603 -36.59 -24.60 -12.56
N LEU A 604 -35.64 -23.67 -12.68
CA LEU A 604 -34.40 -23.66 -11.92
C LEU A 604 -34.41 -22.67 -10.74
N ALA A 605 -35.60 -22.32 -10.23
CA ALA A 605 -35.76 -21.30 -9.19
C ALA A 605 -34.97 -21.61 -7.90
N GLU A 606 -34.70 -22.88 -7.62
CA GLU A 606 -33.91 -23.34 -6.46
C GLU A 606 -32.39 -23.42 -6.74
N THR A 607 -31.95 -23.13 -7.97
CA THR A 607 -30.54 -23.18 -8.39
C THR A 607 -29.91 -21.79 -8.32
N GLU A 608 -29.12 -21.52 -7.28
CA GLU A 608 -28.53 -20.19 -7.04
C GLU A 608 -27.49 -19.73 -8.09
N GLN A 609 -26.98 -20.64 -8.93
CA GLN A 609 -25.89 -20.36 -9.88
C GLN A 609 -26.35 -20.12 -11.32
N ALA A 610 -27.64 -20.28 -11.62
CA ALA A 610 -28.16 -20.16 -12.99
C ALA A 610 -28.48 -18.70 -13.35
N VAL A 611 -27.91 -18.23 -14.47
CA VAL A 611 -28.10 -16.87 -14.99
C VAL A 611 -28.78 -16.93 -16.35
N PHE A 612 -29.78 -16.07 -16.54
CA PHE A 612 -30.59 -16.07 -17.75
C PHE A 612 -30.62 -14.68 -18.38
N ALA A 613 -30.45 -14.63 -19.69
CA ALA A 613 -30.58 -13.41 -20.48
C ALA A 613 -31.37 -13.68 -21.76
N ALA A 614 -32.12 -12.69 -22.23
CA ALA A 614 -32.78 -12.72 -23.53
C ALA A 614 -32.11 -11.71 -24.44
N ALA A 615 -31.87 -12.09 -25.70
CA ALA A 615 -31.22 -11.22 -26.67
C ALA A 615 -32.11 -10.05 -27.11
N LEU A 616 -33.43 -10.21 -27.09
CA LEU A 616 -34.40 -9.16 -27.37
C LEU A 616 -35.55 -9.20 -26.37
N ARG A 617 -36.18 -8.04 -26.13
CA ARG A 617 -37.47 -7.93 -25.45
C ARG A 617 -38.38 -6.98 -26.20
N ARG A 618 -39.69 -7.17 -26.09
CA ARG A 618 -40.67 -6.35 -26.79
C ARG A 618 -40.80 -4.90 -26.29
N ASP A 619 -40.39 -4.64 -25.05
CA ASP A 619 -40.55 -3.39 -24.31
C ASP A 619 -39.22 -2.64 -24.11
N ARG A 620 -38.15 -3.06 -24.80
CA ARG A 620 -36.80 -2.52 -24.65
C ARG A 620 -36.13 -2.29 -26.00
N ASP A 621 -35.13 -1.41 -26.00
CA ASP A 621 -34.25 -1.17 -27.14
C ASP A 621 -33.47 -2.45 -27.51
N GLY A 622 -33.43 -2.77 -28.81
CA GLY A 622 -32.86 -4.02 -29.30
C GLY A 622 -31.35 -4.07 -29.17
N ILE A 623 -30.67 -2.96 -29.47
CA ILE A 623 -29.20 -2.84 -29.39
C ILE A 623 -28.77 -2.98 -27.91
N GLU A 624 -29.42 -2.24 -27.01
CA GLU A 624 -29.15 -2.30 -25.58
C GLU A 624 -29.36 -3.72 -25.03
N THR A 625 -30.45 -4.39 -25.42
CA THR A 625 -30.78 -5.73 -24.90
C THR A 625 -29.76 -6.77 -25.36
N VAL A 626 -29.33 -6.74 -26.64
CA VAL A 626 -28.29 -7.63 -27.17
C VAL A 626 -26.95 -7.40 -26.45
N LEU A 627 -26.55 -6.15 -26.25
CA LEU A 627 -25.30 -5.83 -25.56
C LEU A 627 -25.35 -6.16 -24.07
N ALA A 628 -26.52 -6.01 -23.42
CA ALA A 628 -26.71 -6.41 -22.03
C ALA A 628 -26.61 -7.93 -21.87
N ALA A 629 -27.18 -8.70 -22.80
CA ALA A 629 -27.04 -10.15 -22.81
C ALA A 629 -25.59 -10.60 -23.08
N LEU A 630 -24.87 -9.95 -23.99
CA LEU A 630 -23.41 -10.14 -24.18
C LEU A 630 -22.64 -9.86 -22.88
N ALA A 631 -22.96 -8.75 -22.22
CA ALA A 631 -22.36 -8.36 -20.94
C ALA A 631 -22.63 -9.40 -19.86
N THR A 632 -23.87 -9.89 -19.74
CA THR A 632 -24.23 -10.95 -18.78
C THR A 632 -23.44 -12.23 -19.03
N ALA A 633 -23.32 -12.68 -20.28
CA ALA A 633 -22.52 -13.86 -20.59
C ALA A 633 -21.04 -13.64 -20.24
N HIS A 634 -20.47 -12.48 -20.60
CA HIS A 634 -19.07 -12.15 -20.29
C HIS A 634 -18.77 -12.10 -18.79
N THR A 635 -19.63 -11.46 -17.99
CA THR A 635 -19.41 -11.32 -16.56
C THR A 635 -19.55 -12.66 -15.82
N HIS A 636 -20.22 -13.64 -16.42
CA HIS A 636 -20.36 -15.01 -15.91
C HIS A 636 -19.44 -16.00 -16.62
N GLY A 637 -18.31 -15.53 -17.14
CA GLY A 637 -17.20 -16.37 -17.58
C GLY A 637 -17.13 -16.67 -19.07
N ALA A 638 -18.17 -16.38 -19.86
CA ALA A 638 -18.14 -16.65 -21.30
C ALA A 638 -17.05 -15.82 -22.01
N ALA A 639 -16.35 -16.46 -22.94
CA ALA A 639 -15.32 -15.83 -23.74
C ALA A 639 -15.95 -14.93 -24.82
N VAL A 640 -15.49 -13.69 -24.90
CA VAL A 640 -15.89 -12.71 -25.92
C VAL A 640 -14.65 -12.20 -26.62
N ASP A 641 -14.66 -12.21 -27.95
CA ASP A 641 -13.63 -11.58 -28.77
C ASP A 641 -13.91 -10.07 -28.88
N TRP A 642 -13.43 -9.33 -27.88
CA TRP A 642 -13.53 -7.88 -27.85
C TRP A 642 -12.77 -7.22 -29.02
N ALA A 643 -11.74 -7.86 -29.58
CA ALA A 643 -11.07 -7.32 -30.75
C ALA A 643 -11.96 -7.38 -31.99
N ALA A 644 -12.74 -8.47 -32.16
CA ALA A 644 -13.75 -8.57 -33.20
C ALA A 644 -14.88 -7.55 -33.01
N PHE A 645 -15.37 -7.37 -31.78
CA PHE A 645 -16.39 -6.36 -31.46
C PHE A 645 -15.93 -4.94 -31.83
N TYR A 646 -14.70 -4.56 -31.47
CA TYR A 646 -14.20 -3.20 -31.66
C TYR A 646 -13.68 -2.90 -33.07
N ARG A 647 -13.52 -3.91 -33.93
CA ARG A 647 -12.97 -3.78 -35.29
C ARG A 647 -13.71 -2.75 -36.16
N PRO A 648 -15.05 -2.67 -36.19
CA PRO A 648 -15.76 -1.72 -37.04
C PRO A 648 -15.54 -0.24 -36.67
N PHE A 649 -15.06 0.04 -35.45
CA PHE A 649 -14.83 1.41 -34.98
C PHE A 649 -13.42 1.92 -35.29
N ALA A 650 -12.56 1.10 -35.92
CA ALA A 650 -11.14 1.40 -36.12
C ALA A 650 -10.41 1.86 -34.84
N ALA A 651 -10.85 1.33 -33.68
CA ALA A 651 -10.36 1.74 -32.37
C ALA A 651 -8.87 1.42 -32.19
N ARG A 652 -8.15 2.30 -31.50
CA ARG A 652 -6.72 2.21 -31.23
C ARG A 652 -6.47 1.89 -29.76
N ARG A 653 -5.32 1.27 -29.48
CA ARG A 653 -4.90 1.02 -28.10
C ARG A 653 -4.36 2.30 -27.46
N VAL A 654 -4.83 2.60 -26.25
CA VAL A 654 -4.38 3.71 -25.41
C VAL A 654 -3.82 3.17 -24.09
N ASP A 655 -2.87 3.91 -23.50
CA ASP A 655 -2.26 3.55 -22.22
C ASP A 655 -3.28 3.80 -21.09
N LEU A 656 -3.78 2.72 -20.48
CA LEU A 656 -4.73 2.78 -19.36
C LEU A 656 -4.02 2.62 -18.00
N PRO A 657 -4.67 2.97 -16.87
CA PRO A 657 -4.13 2.72 -15.54
C PRO A 657 -3.75 1.26 -15.29
N THR A 658 -2.77 1.04 -14.42
CA THR A 658 -2.37 -0.30 -13.97
C THR A 658 -3.42 -0.92 -13.04
N TYR A 659 -3.26 -2.20 -12.72
CA TYR A 659 -4.13 -2.90 -11.78
C TYR A 659 -4.11 -2.26 -10.38
N ALA A 660 -5.27 -2.09 -9.76
CA ALA A 660 -5.44 -1.58 -8.41
C ALA A 660 -5.05 -2.65 -7.36
N PHE A 661 -3.75 -2.80 -7.11
CA PHE A 661 -3.25 -3.72 -6.08
C PHE A 661 -3.75 -3.34 -4.68
N ARG A 662 -4.10 -4.35 -3.89
CA ARG A 662 -4.41 -4.19 -2.46
C ARG A 662 -3.10 -4.17 -1.69
N HIS A 663 -2.68 -3.00 -1.25
CA HIS A 663 -1.44 -2.81 -0.50
C HIS A 663 -1.59 -3.24 0.98
N ARG A 664 -1.95 -4.52 1.20
CA ARG A 664 -1.92 -5.13 2.55
C ARG A 664 -0.47 -5.46 2.88
N ARG A 665 -0.06 -5.16 4.11
CA ARG A 665 1.28 -5.46 4.61
C ARG A 665 1.38 -6.96 4.92
N PHE A 666 2.14 -7.70 4.11
CA PHE A 666 2.48 -9.10 4.36
C PHE A 666 3.99 -9.20 4.64
N TRP A 667 4.42 -8.69 5.79
CA TRP A 667 5.81 -8.73 6.21
C TRP A 667 6.00 -9.80 7.27
N ILE A 668 7.15 -10.48 7.24
CA ILE A 668 7.60 -11.27 8.38
C ILE A 668 8.20 -10.25 9.35
N ASP A 669 7.40 -9.81 10.33
CA ASP A 669 7.88 -8.94 11.39
C ASP A 669 8.80 -9.79 12.28
N GLN A 670 10.10 -9.51 12.26
CA GLN A 670 11.05 -10.19 13.14
C GLN A 670 10.69 -9.88 14.59
N ALA A 671 10.51 -10.91 15.42
CA ALA A 671 10.27 -10.73 16.84
C ALA A 671 11.47 -10.00 17.48
N PRO A 672 11.24 -9.03 18.37
CA PRO A 672 12.33 -8.38 19.11
C PRO A 672 13.02 -9.42 20.00
N GLY A 673 14.24 -9.82 19.61
CA GLY A 673 15.05 -10.84 20.31
C GLY A 673 15.86 -11.78 19.41
N ASP A 674 15.56 -11.85 18.11
CA ASP A 674 16.24 -12.78 17.19
C ASP A 674 17.56 -12.21 16.58
N ALA A 675 18.08 -11.14 17.17
CA ALA A 675 19.36 -10.57 16.80
C ALA A 675 20.51 -11.43 17.36
N GLY A 676 20.79 -12.56 16.70
CA GLY A 676 22.04 -13.33 16.81
C GLY A 676 22.42 -13.81 18.21
N ASP A 677 22.46 -15.13 18.41
CA ASP A 677 22.96 -15.79 19.63
C ASP A 677 24.23 -15.12 20.20
N ALA A 678 24.05 -14.32 21.27
CA ALA A 678 25.11 -13.56 21.91
C ALA A 678 26.25 -14.45 22.43
N SER A 679 25.99 -15.75 22.62
CA SER A 679 27.00 -16.74 23.01
C SER A 679 28.13 -16.89 22.00
N GLY A 680 27.86 -16.66 20.71
CA GLY A 680 28.88 -16.66 19.65
C GLY A 680 29.92 -15.55 19.78
N LEU A 681 29.63 -14.50 20.56
CA LEU A 681 30.52 -13.38 20.87
C LEU A 681 31.17 -13.50 22.26
N GLY A 682 30.97 -14.64 22.96
CA GLY A 682 31.46 -14.86 24.33
C GLY A 682 30.64 -14.14 25.41
N LEU A 683 29.43 -13.68 25.09
CA LEU A 683 28.49 -13.04 26.01
C LEU A 683 27.45 -14.07 26.50
N GLY A 684 26.92 -13.90 27.70
CA GLY A 684 25.76 -14.67 28.18
C GLY A 684 24.45 -14.13 27.59
N ALA A 685 23.44 -14.99 27.45
CA ALA A 685 22.08 -14.54 27.16
C ALA A 685 21.44 -14.02 28.45
N ALA A 686 20.84 -12.83 28.40
CA ALA A 686 20.11 -12.27 29.53
C ALA A 686 18.67 -12.82 29.64
N ASP A 687 18.14 -13.43 28.56
CA ASP A 687 16.78 -13.97 28.45
C ASP A 687 15.69 -13.02 28.97
N HIS A 688 15.86 -11.72 28.71
CA HIS A 688 15.02 -10.67 29.27
C HIS A 688 14.54 -9.69 28.18
N PRO A 689 13.28 -9.20 28.20
CA PRO A 689 12.78 -8.32 27.14
C PRO A 689 13.52 -6.98 27.04
N LEU A 690 14.01 -6.41 28.15
CA LEU A 690 14.74 -5.13 28.15
C LEU A 690 16.26 -5.28 27.99
N LEU A 691 16.80 -6.48 28.19
CA LEU A 691 18.25 -6.75 28.27
C LEU A 691 18.56 -7.99 27.41
N GLY A 692 19.39 -7.83 26.39
CA GLY A 692 19.68 -8.89 25.41
C GLY A 692 20.90 -9.75 25.75
N ALA A 693 21.91 -9.20 26.43
CA ALA A 693 23.15 -9.91 26.74
C ALA A 693 23.73 -9.56 28.11
N THR A 694 24.50 -10.50 28.68
CA THR A 694 25.25 -10.34 29.93
C THR A 694 26.75 -10.53 29.70
N LEU A 695 27.57 -9.73 30.38
CA LEU A 695 29.02 -9.81 30.39
C LEU A 695 29.52 -9.78 31.82
N ARG A 696 30.37 -10.75 32.18
CA ARG A 696 31.10 -10.71 33.45
C ARG A 696 32.46 -10.08 33.22
N VAL A 697 32.73 -9.00 33.94
CA VAL A 697 33.97 -8.24 33.83
C VAL A 697 34.89 -8.66 34.97
N ALA A 698 36.04 -9.23 34.62
CA ALA A 698 37.10 -9.51 35.58
C ALA A 698 37.68 -8.17 36.09
N THR A 699 37.79 -8.03 37.41
CA THR A 699 38.44 -6.89 38.04
C THR A 699 39.68 -7.35 38.80
N ASP A 700 40.66 -6.46 39.02
CA ASP A 700 41.86 -6.77 39.80
C ASP A 700 41.50 -6.95 41.29
N GLY A 701 41.14 -8.16 41.69
CA GLY A 701 40.69 -8.50 43.05
C GLY A 701 41.22 -9.86 43.52
N VAL A 702 41.82 -9.86 44.71
CA VAL A 702 42.47 -11.03 45.34
C VAL A 702 41.42 -12.06 45.76
N GLU A 703 41.57 -13.32 45.30
CA GLU A 703 40.79 -14.46 45.79
C GLU A 703 40.89 -14.58 47.33
N ARG A 704 39.76 -14.42 48.03
CA ARG A 704 39.60 -14.97 49.39
C ARG A 704 38.56 -16.07 49.35
N ALA A 705 39.00 -17.25 49.79
CA ALA A 705 38.19 -18.46 49.82
C ALA A 705 37.07 -18.34 50.88
N GLY A 706 35.82 -18.46 50.42
CA GLY A 706 34.68 -18.70 51.30
C GLY A 706 33.46 -17.83 50.99
N ALA A 707 32.70 -18.22 49.96
CA ALA A 707 31.28 -17.92 49.81
C ALA A 707 30.83 -16.46 49.71
N VAL A 708 31.45 -15.64 48.85
CA VAL A 708 30.83 -14.66 47.91
C VAL A 708 31.92 -14.41 46.85
N ARG A 709 31.60 -14.43 45.55
CA ARG A 709 32.57 -14.08 44.49
C ARG A 709 32.75 -12.56 44.44
N GLU A 710 33.48 -12.00 45.40
CA GLU A 710 33.59 -10.55 45.63
C GLU A 710 34.31 -9.77 44.50
N GLY A 711 35.02 -10.45 43.57
CA GLY A 711 35.89 -9.81 42.57
C GLY A 711 35.37 -9.68 41.12
N GLU A 712 34.12 -10.04 40.82
CA GLU A 712 33.54 -9.92 39.46
C GLU A 712 32.46 -8.82 39.42
N ALA A 713 32.53 -7.92 38.45
CA ALA A 713 31.45 -7.00 38.10
C ALA A 713 30.59 -7.59 36.96
N VAL A 714 29.31 -7.26 36.90
CA VAL A 714 28.39 -7.75 35.86
C VAL A 714 27.83 -6.57 35.08
N LEU A 715 27.86 -6.68 33.75
CA LEU A 715 27.26 -5.73 32.82
C LEU A 715 26.14 -6.44 32.03
N LEU A 716 24.93 -5.90 32.07
CA LEU A 716 23.84 -6.32 31.20
C LEU A 716 23.59 -5.23 30.16
N THR A 717 23.35 -5.59 28.90
CA THR A 717 23.10 -4.62 27.84
C THR A 717 21.82 -4.93 27.08
N GLY A 718 21.12 -3.88 26.65
CA GLY A 718 19.90 -3.97 25.85
C GLY A 718 19.71 -2.77 24.94
N ARG A 719 18.68 -2.83 24.11
CA ARG A 719 18.29 -1.74 23.21
C ARG A 719 16.79 -1.51 23.33
N LEU A 720 16.41 -0.32 23.78
CA LEU A 720 15.00 0.05 24.01
C LEU A 720 14.50 0.95 22.88
N SER A 721 13.30 0.68 22.39
CA SER A 721 12.60 1.53 21.41
C SER A 721 11.10 1.28 21.50
N THR A 722 10.30 2.32 21.27
CA THR A 722 8.84 2.18 21.13
C THR A 722 8.44 1.31 19.92
N ARG A 723 9.35 1.04 18.98
CA ARG A 723 9.12 0.10 17.88
C ARG A 723 9.23 -1.37 18.30
N THR A 724 10.19 -1.69 19.17
CA THR A 724 10.46 -3.05 19.62
C THR A 724 9.75 -3.38 20.92
N HIS A 725 9.40 -2.37 21.70
CA HIS A 725 8.66 -2.47 22.96
C HIS A 725 7.45 -1.53 22.89
N PRO A 726 6.40 -1.87 22.11
CA PRO A 726 5.28 -0.94 21.85
C PRO A 726 4.58 -0.45 23.12
N TRP A 727 4.52 -1.29 24.16
CA TRP A 727 3.92 -0.92 25.43
C TRP A 727 4.61 0.27 26.10
N LEU A 728 5.92 0.52 25.87
CA LEU A 728 6.59 1.71 26.40
C LEU A 728 5.98 3.01 25.88
N ALA A 729 5.42 3.02 24.65
CA ALA A 729 4.78 4.19 24.07
C ALA A 729 3.53 4.65 24.84
N ASP A 730 2.94 3.76 25.63
CA ASP A 730 1.76 4.04 26.44
C ASP A 730 2.10 4.69 27.80
N HIS A 731 3.38 4.84 28.16
CA HIS A 731 3.77 5.56 29.38
C HIS A 731 4.01 7.04 29.09
N VAL A 732 2.93 7.80 28.85
CA VAL A 732 3.02 9.22 28.49
C VAL A 732 2.90 10.12 29.72
N VAL A 733 3.92 10.94 29.96
CA VAL A 733 3.92 11.95 31.02
C VAL A 733 4.34 13.30 30.42
N MET A 734 3.51 14.32 30.61
CA MET A 734 3.65 15.67 30.08
C MET A 734 3.94 15.70 28.58
N GLY A 735 3.27 14.82 27.81
CA GLY A 735 3.45 14.69 26.36
C GLY A 735 4.77 14.05 25.91
N THR A 736 5.54 13.47 26.84
CA THR A 736 6.78 12.72 26.57
C THR A 736 6.60 11.25 26.94
N VAL A 737 7.47 10.37 26.43
CA VAL A 737 7.46 8.93 26.73
C VAL A 737 8.65 8.57 27.62
N PRO A 738 8.63 8.90 28.93
CA PRO A 738 9.65 8.43 29.85
C PRO A 738 9.56 6.91 30.02
N VAL A 739 10.70 6.22 30.04
CA VAL A 739 10.77 4.84 30.52
C VAL A 739 10.29 4.84 31.98
N PRO A 740 9.30 4.00 32.35
CA PRO A 740 8.73 4.01 33.69
C PRO A 740 9.78 3.61 34.74
N GLY A 741 9.68 4.16 35.95
CA GLY A 741 10.58 3.82 37.05
C GLY A 741 10.59 2.32 37.37
N THR A 742 9.45 1.66 37.17
CA THR A 742 9.29 0.21 37.36
C THR A 742 10.09 -0.62 36.36
N ALA A 743 10.43 -0.09 35.17
CA ALA A 743 11.32 -0.78 34.23
C ALA A 743 12.78 -0.77 34.73
N PHE A 744 13.21 0.27 35.46
CA PHE A 744 14.52 0.27 36.13
C PHE A 744 14.55 -0.71 37.31
N VAL A 745 13.46 -0.80 38.07
CA VAL A 745 13.32 -1.79 39.16
C VAL A 745 13.40 -3.21 38.61
N GLU A 746 12.65 -3.51 37.55
CA GLU A 746 12.69 -4.82 36.88
C GLU A 746 14.08 -5.15 36.34
N ALA A 747 14.75 -4.18 35.69
CA ALA A 747 16.13 -4.36 35.24
C ALA A 747 17.11 -4.59 36.42
N ALA A 748 16.88 -3.95 37.56
CA ALA A 748 17.68 -4.13 38.78
C ALA A 748 17.47 -5.51 39.42
N ILE A 749 16.22 -6.01 39.47
CA ILE A 749 15.90 -7.37 39.93
C ILE A 749 16.64 -8.39 39.06
N ARG A 750 16.49 -8.29 37.73
CA ARG A 750 17.17 -9.20 36.79
C ARG A 750 18.69 -9.15 36.93
N ALA A 751 19.27 -7.97 37.20
CA ALA A 751 20.70 -7.81 37.46
C ALA A 751 21.11 -8.40 38.81
N GLY A 752 20.26 -8.34 39.83
CA GLY A 752 20.43 -9.03 41.11
C GLY A 752 20.47 -10.55 40.97
N ASP A 753 19.61 -11.12 40.13
CA ASP A 753 19.61 -12.56 39.83
C ASP A 753 20.94 -13.05 39.26
N GLU A 754 21.64 -12.24 38.46
CA GLU A 754 22.97 -12.59 37.92
C GLU A 754 24.05 -12.73 39.00
N VAL A 755 23.89 -12.03 40.13
CA VAL A 755 24.84 -12.02 41.25
C VAL A 755 24.29 -12.75 42.48
N GLY A 756 23.08 -13.30 42.42
CA GLY A 756 22.43 -14.02 43.52
C GLY A 756 21.98 -13.14 44.67
N LEU A 757 21.63 -11.87 44.40
CA LEU A 757 21.10 -10.92 45.38
C LEU A 757 19.61 -10.66 45.07
N ASP A 758 18.74 -10.99 46.01
CA ASP A 758 17.28 -11.03 45.83
C ASP A 758 16.55 -9.75 46.27
N THR A 759 17.29 -8.78 46.81
CA THR A 759 16.74 -7.55 47.37
C THR A 759 17.41 -6.34 46.72
N VAL A 760 16.60 -5.45 46.14
CA VAL A 760 17.04 -4.10 45.76
C VAL A 760 16.95 -3.24 47.02
N ASP A 761 18.09 -3.04 47.69
CA ASP A 761 18.17 -2.30 48.96
C ASP A 761 17.78 -0.84 48.76
N GLU A 762 18.33 -0.23 47.70
CA GLU A 762 17.99 1.12 47.27
C GLU A 762 18.13 1.24 45.75
N LEU A 763 17.21 1.96 45.10
CA LEU A 763 17.33 2.40 43.70
C LEU A 763 16.76 3.80 43.55
N VAL A 764 17.63 4.76 43.23
CA VAL A 764 17.30 6.17 43.02
C VAL A 764 17.32 6.48 41.53
N ILE A 765 16.25 7.09 41.02
CA ILE A 765 16.18 7.57 39.64
C ILE A 765 16.78 8.97 39.60
N GLU A 766 17.96 9.10 38.99
CA GLU A 766 18.72 10.35 38.91
C GLU A 766 18.24 11.25 37.77
N ALA A 767 17.88 10.65 36.63
CA ALA A 767 17.43 11.36 35.44
C ALA A 767 16.42 10.52 34.62
N PRO A 768 15.33 11.11 34.11
CA PRO A 768 14.38 10.39 33.27
C PRO A 768 15.03 9.96 31.95
N LEU A 769 14.74 8.74 31.50
CA LEU A 769 15.12 8.25 30.16
C LEU A 769 13.93 8.44 29.23
N ILE A 770 14.00 9.39 28.30
CA ILE A 770 12.90 9.70 27.38
C ILE A 770 13.10 8.98 26.04
N LEU A 771 12.08 8.24 25.59
CA LEU A 771 12.04 7.64 24.27
C LEU A 771 11.30 8.55 23.28
N ARG A 772 11.88 8.74 22.10
CA ARG A 772 11.23 9.44 20.98
C ARG A 772 10.63 8.43 20.02
N ALA A 773 9.61 8.86 19.27
CA ALA A 773 8.95 8.00 18.31
C ALA A 773 9.92 7.56 17.20
N GLY A 774 10.19 6.26 17.11
CA GLY A 774 11.06 5.68 16.08
C GLY A 774 12.54 5.55 16.49
N ASP A 775 12.98 6.27 17.52
CA ASP A 775 14.36 6.23 18.01
C ASP A 775 14.59 4.99 18.88
N ALA A 776 15.87 4.64 19.05
CA ALA A 776 16.29 3.62 19.98
C ALA A 776 17.42 4.15 20.87
N VAL A 777 17.53 3.55 22.06
CA VAL A 777 18.59 3.83 23.01
C VAL A 777 19.26 2.53 23.41
N HIS A 778 20.59 2.54 23.48
CA HIS A 778 21.34 1.51 24.16
C HIS A 778 21.23 1.71 25.66
N VAL A 779 21.06 0.61 26.39
CA VAL A 779 20.99 0.59 27.85
C VAL A 779 22.05 -0.37 28.40
N GLN A 780 22.66 0.03 29.49
CA GLN A 780 23.62 -0.75 30.27
C GLN A 780 23.21 -0.76 31.74
N VAL A 781 23.18 -1.94 32.34
CA VAL A 781 23.00 -2.12 33.79
C VAL A 781 24.29 -2.70 34.33
N VAL A 782 24.94 -1.95 35.22
CA VAL A 782 26.24 -2.30 35.80
C VAL A 782 26.03 -2.66 37.25
N VAL A 783 26.40 -3.87 37.64
CA VAL A 783 26.54 -4.30 39.04
C VAL A 783 28.01 -4.35 39.37
N GLY A 784 28.43 -3.52 40.32
CA GLY A 784 29.81 -3.44 40.77
C GLY A 784 30.25 -4.65 41.59
N VAL A 785 31.53 -4.62 41.96
CA VAL A 785 32.13 -5.59 42.89
C VAL A 785 31.51 -5.44 44.29
N GLY A 786 31.54 -6.54 45.06
CA GLY A 786 30.96 -6.59 46.40
C GLY A 786 31.70 -5.68 47.38
N GLU A 787 30.93 -4.97 48.19
CA GLU A 787 31.42 -4.20 49.34
C GLU A 787 31.54 -5.11 50.58
N ALA A 788 32.32 -4.68 51.57
CA ALA A 788 32.65 -5.50 52.75
C ALA A 788 31.44 -5.83 53.65
N ASP A 789 30.32 -5.16 53.45
CA ASP A 789 29.04 -5.37 54.15
C ASP A 789 28.06 -6.27 53.38
N GLY A 790 28.49 -6.84 52.24
CA GLY A 790 27.68 -7.70 51.39
C GLY A 790 26.79 -6.96 50.39
N ARG A 791 26.88 -5.63 50.32
CA ARG A 791 26.18 -4.80 49.32
C ARG A 791 26.91 -4.80 47.99
N ARG A 792 26.16 -4.63 46.89
CA ARG A 792 26.74 -4.35 45.57
C ARG A 792 26.13 -3.09 44.97
N PRO A 793 26.93 -2.10 44.54
CA PRO A 793 26.39 -0.94 43.85
C PRO A 793 25.83 -1.35 42.48
N ILE A 794 24.71 -0.76 42.10
CA ILE A 794 24.08 -0.91 40.77
C ILE A 794 23.90 0.46 40.12
N ALA A 795 24.10 0.54 38.81
CA ALA A 795 23.81 1.74 38.03
C ALA A 795 23.24 1.40 36.65
N VAL A 796 22.27 2.19 36.19
CA VAL A 796 21.67 2.09 34.85
C VAL A 796 22.10 3.28 34.01
N TYR A 797 22.69 3.00 32.86
CA TYR A 797 23.16 3.97 31.89
C TYR A 797 22.41 3.82 30.57
N ALA A 798 22.23 4.92 29.85
CA ALA A 798 21.71 4.89 28.50
C ALA A 798 22.44 5.88 27.57
N ARG A 799 22.35 5.58 26.27
CA ARG A 799 22.88 6.44 25.20
C ARG A 799 22.04 6.25 23.94
N PRO A 800 21.76 7.31 23.15
CA PRO A 800 21.09 7.17 21.87
C PRO A 800 21.82 6.21 20.92
N ASP A 801 21.06 5.44 20.13
CA ASP A 801 21.59 4.45 19.19
C ASP A 801 22.37 5.11 18.03
N ASP A 802 22.04 6.34 17.69
CA ASP A 802 22.66 7.16 16.64
C ASP A 802 23.76 8.11 17.17
N ALA A 803 24.05 8.08 18.47
CA ALA A 803 25.09 8.91 19.06
C ALA A 803 26.49 8.48 18.57
N ASP A 804 27.41 9.44 18.52
CA ASP A 804 28.83 9.18 18.28
C ASP A 804 29.33 8.07 19.22
N PRO A 805 30.11 7.07 18.74
CA PRO A 805 30.71 6.05 19.59
C PRO A 805 31.43 6.58 20.83
N ASP A 806 32.00 7.78 20.75
CA ASP A 806 32.71 8.46 21.85
C ASP A 806 31.79 9.32 22.74
N ALA A 807 30.50 9.41 22.44
CA ALA A 807 29.54 10.14 23.26
C ALA A 807 29.39 9.51 24.65
N ALA A 808 29.37 10.38 25.66
CA ALA A 808 29.25 9.99 27.06
C ALA A 808 27.93 9.28 27.36
N TRP A 809 27.98 8.27 28.25
CA TRP A 809 26.80 7.61 28.77
C TRP A 809 26.14 8.46 29.86
N THR A 810 24.81 8.58 29.82
CA THR A 810 24.05 9.23 30.88
C THR A 810 23.62 8.19 31.91
N ARG A 811 23.86 8.46 33.20
CA ARG A 811 23.37 7.62 34.30
C ARG A 811 21.94 8.04 34.64
N HIS A 812 21.02 7.07 34.57
CA HIS A 812 19.58 7.30 34.79
C HIS A 812 19.11 6.81 36.15
N ALA A 813 19.73 5.76 36.69
CA ALA A 813 19.45 5.27 38.03
C ALA A 813 20.73 4.74 38.69
N SER A 814 20.79 4.82 40.02
CA SER A 814 21.86 4.23 40.82
C SER A 814 21.32 3.71 42.15
N GLY A 815 22.02 2.77 42.79
CA GLY A 815 21.52 2.13 43.99
C GLY A 815 22.43 1.02 44.51
N SER A 816 21.87 0.14 45.34
CA SER A 816 22.57 -1.05 45.83
C SER A 816 21.66 -2.28 45.94
N LEU A 817 22.27 -3.45 45.80
CA LEU A 817 21.67 -4.77 45.91
C LEU A 817 22.19 -5.49 47.15
N THR A 818 21.33 -6.26 47.81
CA THR A 818 21.64 -7.06 49.00
C THR A 818 21.00 -8.44 48.95
N ALA A 819 21.52 -9.37 49.74
CA ALA A 819 20.87 -10.65 50.00
C ALA A 819 19.91 -10.51 51.18
N SER A 820 18.76 -11.17 51.12
CA SER A 820 17.88 -11.31 52.26
C SER A 820 18.58 -12.03 53.42
N THR A 821 18.51 -11.45 54.62
CA THR A 821 18.91 -12.17 55.84
C THR A 821 17.86 -13.25 56.12
N ASN A 822 18.27 -14.52 56.17
CA ASN A 822 17.45 -15.73 56.40
C ASN A 822 16.71 -15.78 57.78
N GLY A 823 16.28 -14.65 58.34
CA GLY A 823 15.58 -14.52 59.63
C GLY A 823 14.17 -13.95 59.56
N ASP A 824 13.75 -13.29 58.47
CA ASP A 824 12.52 -12.48 58.43
C ASP A 824 11.31 -13.18 57.79
N ALA A 825 11.28 -14.53 57.82
CA ALA A 825 10.14 -15.31 57.36
C ALA A 825 9.00 -15.43 58.40
N ASP A 826 9.08 -14.76 59.56
CA ASP A 826 8.13 -14.91 60.67
C ASP A 826 7.87 -13.63 61.48
N GLU A 827 7.91 -12.44 60.87
CA GLU A 827 7.48 -11.20 61.54
C GLU A 827 6.19 -10.64 60.93
N SER A 828 5.07 -10.97 61.60
CA SER A 828 3.85 -10.17 61.56
C SER A 828 4.11 -8.75 62.08
N PRO A 829 3.64 -7.68 61.42
CA PRO A 829 3.85 -6.32 61.90
C PRO A 829 2.77 -5.94 62.91
N VAL A 830 3.05 -5.99 64.22
CA VAL A 830 2.70 -4.92 65.20
C VAL A 830 3.66 -5.03 66.39
N GLY A 831 4.44 -3.97 66.63
CA GLY A 831 5.55 -3.91 67.59
C GLY A 831 5.19 -3.46 69.01
N SER A 832 6.19 -3.07 69.81
CA SER A 832 6.06 -1.91 70.71
C SER A 832 7.42 -1.46 71.28
N ALA A 833 7.53 -0.13 71.41
CA ALA A 833 8.46 0.51 72.32
C ALA A 833 8.20 0.12 73.79
N ALA A 834 9.26 0.27 74.60
CA ALA A 834 9.33 0.49 76.05
C ALA A 834 8.19 -0.05 76.95
N GLY A 835 8.57 -0.90 77.90
CA GLY A 835 7.65 -1.70 78.71
C GLY A 835 6.67 -0.95 79.61
N HIS A 836 5.51 -1.58 79.84
CA HIS A 836 4.89 -1.88 81.14
C HIS A 836 3.65 -2.76 80.89
N ARG A 837 3.53 -3.87 81.63
CA ARG A 837 2.41 -4.83 81.58
C ARG A 837 1.08 -4.20 82.00
N VAL A 838 -0.03 -4.64 81.37
CA VAL A 838 -1.26 -5.08 82.04
C VAL A 838 -1.93 -6.21 81.22
N GLU A 839 -2.35 -7.28 81.90
CA GLU A 839 -3.09 -8.45 81.38
C GLU A 839 -4.60 -8.15 81.22
N GLY A 840 -5.26 -8.73 80.21
CA GLY A 840 -6.73 -8.78 80.16
C GLY A 840 -7.40 -9.13 78.82
N ALA A 841 -7.49 -10.43 78.52
CA ALA A 841 -8.60 -11.15 77.86
C ALA A 841 -9.07 -10.86 76.40
N VAL A 842 -9.29 -12.00 75.71
CA VAL A 842 -10.22 -12.33 74.60
C VAL A 842 -9.72 -12.18 73.13
N GLY A 843 -9.21 -13.30 72.60
CA GLY A 843 -9.42 -13.84 71.24
C GLY A 843 -9.11 -12.96 70.02
N SER A 844 -8.00 -13.24 69.32
CA SER A 844 -7.77 -12.74 67.96
C SER A 844 -7.30 -13.86 67.04
N ALA A 845 -8.01 -13.99 65.91
CA ALA A 845 -7.83 -15.00 64.88
C ALA A 845 -6.53 -14.84 64.08
N ASP A 846 -6.10 -15.96 63.51
CA ASP A 846 -4.97 -16.22 62.62
C ASP A 846 -4.87 -15.24 61.41
N PRO A 847 -3.72 -14.60 61.12
CA PRO A 847 -3.55 -13.66 60.00
C PRO A 847 -3.75 -14.28 58.61
N GLY A 848 -3.63 -15.60 58.47
CA GLY A 848 -3.86 -16.31 57.20
C GLY A 848 -5.34 -16.42 56.79
N ALA A 849 -6.29 -16.15 57.68
CA ALA A 849 -7.72 -16.28 57.39
C ALA A 849 -8.36 -15.01 56.77
N ALA A 850 -7.68 -13.86 56.85
CA ALA A 850 -8.22 -12.57 56.42
C ALA A 850 -8.00 -12.22 54.93
N GLU A 851 -7.20 -13.00 54.18
CA GLU A 851 -6.99 -12.81 52.74
C GLU A 851 -7.82 -13.75 51.84
N ALA A 852 -8.53 -14.73 52.43
CA ALA A 852 -9.42 -15.63 51.66
C ALA A 852 -10.65 -14.91 51.07
N GLN A 853 -11.02 -13.75 51.61
CA GLN A 853 -12.10 -12.89 51.11
C GLN A 853 -11.53 -11.52 50.72
N TRP A 854 -11.68 -11.15 49.44
CA TRP A 854 -11.21 -9.89 48.88
C TRP A 854 -12.37 -9.11 48.24
N PRO A 855 -12.56 -7.82 48.56
CA PRO A 855 -11.82 -7.05 49.56
C PRO A 855 -12.12 -7.53 51.00
N PRO A 856 -11.22 -7.30 51.98
CA PRO A 856 -11.43 -7.68 53.37
C PRO A 856 -12.71 -7.07 53.98
N PRO A 857 -13.41 -7.76 54.89
CA PRO A 857 -14.57 -7.22 55.59
C PRO A 857 -14.26 -5.88 56.28
N GLY A 858 -15.09 -4.86 56.04
CA GLY A 858 -14.91 -3.51 56.58
C GLY A 858 -14.22 -2.51 55.63
N ALA A 859 -13.76 -2.95 54.46
CA ALA A 859 -13.21 -2.06 53.44
C ALA A 859 -14.32 -1.26 52.72
N THR A 860 -14.13 0.05 52.55
CA THR A 860 -15.06 0.94 51.84
C THR A 860 -14.59 1.16 50.40
N VAL A 861 -15.50 1.09 49.43
CA VAL A 861 -15.16 1.26 48.01
C VAL A 861 -14.67 2.68 47.74
N LEU A 862 -13.56 2.80 47.02
CA LEU A 862 -13.09 4.06 46.43
C LEU A 862 -13.48 4.08 44.96
N ASP A 863 -14.16 5.15 44.53
CA ASP A 863 -14.48 5.34 43.11
C ASP A 863 -13.21 5.67 42.33
N VAL A 864 -12.95 4.89 41.28
CA VAL A 864 -11.78 5.02 40.39
C VAL A 864 -12.20 5.20 38.92
N THR A 865 -13.51 5.40 38.66
CA THR A 865 -14.07 5.48 37.30
C THR A 865 -13.41 6.57 36.47
N ASP A 866 -13.15 7.73 37.10
CA ASP A 866 -12.54 8.89 36.45
C ASP A 866 -11.01 8.98 36.70
N ALA A 867 -10.39 7.94 37.27
CA ALA A 867 -8.99 8.00 37.71
C ALA A 867 -8.02 8.32 36.55
N TYR A 868 -8.16 7.65 35.41
CA TYR A 868 -7.30 7.89 34.25
C TYR A 868 -7.60 9.21 33.54
N THR A 869 -8.84 9.69 33.58
CA THR A 869 -9.20 11.02 33.07
C THR A 869 -8.53 12.11 33.91
N ALA A 870 -8.64 12.02 35.24
CA ALA A 870 -8.01 12.97 36.17
C ALA A 870 -6.48 12.94 36.10
N LEU A 871 -5.87 11.75 35.96
CA LEU A 871 -4.43 11.61 35.76
C LEU A 871 -3.99 12.27 34.43
N ALA A 872 -4.75 12.08 33.34
CA ALA A 872 -4.46 12.71 32.06
C ALA A 872 -4.57 14.25 32.12
N GLU A 873 -5.56 14.78 32.83
CA GLU A 873 -5.70 16.22 33.09
C GLU A 873 -4.52 16.80 33.90
N ALA A 874 -3.94 15.99 34.80
CA ALA A 874 -2.70 16.30 35.51
C ALA A 874 -1.43 16.02 34.70
N GLY A 875 -1.56 15.70 33.41
CA GLY A 875 -0.45 15.46 32.48
C GLY A 875 0.15 14.06 32.55
N ILE A 876 -0.53 13.08 33.13
CA ILE A 876 -0.14 11.66 33.14
C ILE A 876 -1.12 10.89 32.25
N ASP A 877 -0.86 10.86 30.94
CA ASP A 877 -1.74 10.28 29.92
C ASP A 877 -1.35 8.82 29.60
N TYR A 878 -1.57 7.93 30.55
CA TYR A 878 -1.31 6.51 30.33
C TYR A 878 -2.14 5.97 29.17
N GLY A 879 -1.51 5.24 28.25
CA GLY A 879 -2.14 4.47 27.19
C GLY A 879 -2.60 3.07 27.66
N PRO A 880 -3.16 2.25 26.75
CA PRO A 880 -3.80 0.98 27.08
C PRO A 880 -2.97 0.03 27.94
N ALA A 881 -1.65 -0.10 27.71
CA ALA A 881 -0.78 -1.00 28.46
C ALA A 881 -0.69 -0.66 29.96
N PHE A 882 -0.77 0.63 30.32
CA PHE A 882 -0.62 1.12 31.70
C PHE A 882 -1.96 1.35 32.41
N ARG A 883 -3.10 1.25 31.70
CA ARG A 883 -4.44 1.41 32.30
C ARG A 883 -4.92 0.15 33.04
N GLY A 884 -4.12 -0.31 34.01
CA GLY A 884 -4.31 -1.57 34.70
C GLY A 884 -5.17 -1.54 35.98
N LEU A 885 -5.42 -0.38 36.59
CA LEU A 885 -6.19 -0.24 37.84
C LEU A 885 -7.67 -0.61 37.61
N ARG A 886 -8.18 -1.58 38.38
CA ARG A 886 -9.53 -2.15 38.22
C ARG A 886 -10.50 -1.71 39.30
N ALA A 887 -10.06 -1.74 40.56
CA ALA A 887 -10.88 -1.41 41.70
C ALA A 887 -9.98 -0.97 42.88
N ALA A 888 -10.55 -0.18 43.79
CA ALA A 888 -9.85 0.23 45.00
C ALA A 888 -10.80 0.34 46.21
N TRP A 889 -10.24 0.17 47.40
CA TRP A 889 -10.93 0.28 48.67
C TRP A 889 -10.06 0.95 49.73
N ARG A 890 -10.69 1.45 50.79
CA ARG A 890 -10.02 1.96 51.99
C ARG A 890 -10.33 1.06 53.19
N LEU A 891 -9.30 0.68 53.94
CA LEU A 891 -9.44 -0.09 55.17
C LEU A 891 -8.58 0.58 56.26
N GLY A 892 -9.21 1.37 57.12
CA GLY A 892 -8.46 2.23 58.06
C GLY A 892 -7.60 3.24 57.30
N ASP A 893 -6.29 3.23 57.57
CA ASP A 893 -5.29 4.07 56.90
C ASP A 893 -4.68 3.40 55.64
N ASP A 894 -5.02 2.14 55.37
CA ASP A 894 -4.54 1.40 54.21
C ASP A 894 -5.43 1.62 52.98
N ILE A 895 -4.79 1.65 51.81
CA ILE A 895 -5.43 1.64 50.50
C ILE A 895 -5.26 0.25 49.90
N LEU A 896 -6.36 -0.36 49.51
CA LEU A 896 -6.37 -1.64 48.82
C LEU A 896 -6.71 -1.42 47.35
N ALA A 897 -6.08 -2.15 46.43
CA ALA A 897 -6.37 -2.06 45.01
C ALA A 897 -6.24 -3.38 44.27
N GLU A 898 -6.91 -3.49 43.14
CA GLU A 898 -6.69 -4.54 42.14
C GLU A 898 -6.12 -3.91 40.87
N ALA A 899 -5.01 -4.47 40.37
CA ALA A 899 -4.44 -4.11 39.08
C ALA A 899 -4.32 -5.37 38.20
N ALA A 900 -4.58 -5.23 36.90
CA ALA A 900 -4.47 -6.33 35.95
C ALA A 900 -3.85 -5.87 34.63
N LEU A 901 -2.86 -6.62 34.18
CA LEU A 901 -2.17 -6.41 32.92
C LEU A 901 -3.12 -6.71 31.75
N PRO A 902 -3.16 -5.88 30.68
CA PRO A 902 -3.97 -6.16 29.51
C PRO A 902 -3.63 -7.49 28.83
N ALA A 903 -4.62 -8.16 28.25
CA ALA A 903 -4.47 -9.48 27.64
C ALA A 903 -3.38 -9.54 26.54
N GLU A 904 -3.20 -8.44 25.80
CA GLU A 904 -2.19 -8.32 24.75
C GLU A 904 -0.75 -8.45 25.27
N GLN A 905 -0.52 -8.15 26.56
CA GLN A 905 0.80 -8.21 27.20
C GLN A 905 1.02 -9.50 28.01
N HIS A 906 0.04 -10.41 28.09
CA HIS A 906 0.15 -11.64 28.87
C HIS A 906 1.25 -12.57 28.36
N ALA A 907 1.50 -12.58 27.05
CA ALA A 907 2.55 -13.40 26.45
C ALA A 907 3.95 -13.01 26.93
N ASP A 908 4.20 -11.72 27.16
CA ASP A 908 5.48 -11.21 27.64
C ASP A 908 5.61 -11.21 29.17
N ALA A 909 4.49 -11.30 29.91
CA ALA A 909 4.50 -11.29 31.38
C ALA A 909 5.40 -12.37 31.99
N ALA A 910 5.47 -13.56 31.36
CA ALA A 910 6.31 -14.67 31.83
C ALA A 910 7.82 -14.45 31.62
N ARG A 911 8.21 -13.46 30.81
CA ARG A 911 9.61 -13.13 30.51
C ARG A 911 10.17 -12.04 31.44
N PHE A 912 9.31 -11.43 32.25
CA PHE A 912 9.67 -10.49 33.30
C PHE A 912 9.57 -11.19 34.67
N GLY A 913 10.38 -10.75 35.62
CA GLY A 913 10.14 -10.99 37.04
C GLY A 913 8.78 -10.39 37.41
N ILE A 914 8.59 -9.09 37.17
CA ILE A 914 7.29 -8.44 37.22
C ILE A 914 7.14 -7.48 36.05
N HIS A 915 6.06 -7.61 35.28
CA HIS A 915 5.86 -6.76 34.11
C HIS A 915 5.81 -5.27 34.54
N PRO A 916 6.67 -4.37 34.00
CA PRO A 916 6.77 -2.99 34.47
C PRO A 916 5.45 -2.22 34.46
N ALA A 917 4.61 -2.41 33.43
CA ALA A 917 3.29 -1.80 33.36
C ALA A 917 2.30 -2.31 34.44
N LEU A 918 2.42 -3.56 34.90
CA LEU A 918 1.59 -4.10 35.98
C LEU A 918 2.02 -3.53 37.34
N LEU A 919 3.33 -3.47 37.60
CA LEU A 919 3.85 -2.85 38.81
C LEU A 919 3.55 -1.34 38.85
N ASP A 920 3.62 -0.66 37.71
CA ASP A 920 3.31 0.76 37.63
C ASP A 920 1.82 1.03 37.89
N ALA A 921 0.93 0.23 37.28
CA ALA A 921 -0.50 0.28 37.55
C ALA A 921 -0.85 0.07 39.03
N ALA A 922 -0.04 -0.69 39.78
CA ALA A 922 -0.23 -0.87 41.21
C ALA A 922 -0.06 0.43 42.02
N LEU A 923 0.69 1.41 41.49
CA LEU A 923 0.94 2.71 42.12
C LEU A 923 -0.12 3.76 41.77
N HIS A 924 -0.94 3.52 40.73
CA HIS A 924 -1.83 4.54 40.17
C HIS A 924 -2.89 5.01 41.17
N ILE A 925 -3.34 4.14 42.08
CA ILE A 925 -4.29 4.54 43.12
C ILE A 925 -3.67 5.56 44.08
N ALA A 926 -2.39 5.41 44.45
CA ALA A 926 -1.72 6.37 45.31
C ALA A 926 -1.52 7.71 44.59
N ALA A 927 -1.13 7.69 43.31
CA ALA A 927 -1.00 8.88 42.48
C ALA A 927 -2.35 9.63 42.33
N TYR A 928 -3.43 8.89 42.05
CA TYR A 928 -4.77 9.46 41.91
C TYR A 928 -5.26 10.13 43.21
N ARG A 929 -5.02 9.51 44.38
CA ARG A 929 -5.43 10.08 45.68
C ARG A 929 -4.58 11.29 46.08
N ALA A 930 -3.32 11.36 45.65
CA ALA A 930 -2.47 12.53 45.85
C ALA A 930 -3.00 13.75 45.08
N LEU A 931 -3.57 13.56 43.88
CA LEU A 931 -4.19 14.64 43.09
C LEU A 931 -5.40 15.27 43.79
N GLU A 932 -6.25 14.47 44.46
CA GLU A 932 -7.41 14.99 45.20
C GLU A 932 -7.02 16.00 46.31
N HIS A 933 -5.79 15.90 46.83
CA HIS A 933 -5.31 16.71 47.95
C HIS A 933 -4.32 17.81 47.51
N ASN A 934 -3.96 17.88 46.23
CA ASN A 934 -2.97 18.83 45.70
C ASN A 934 -3.66 19.95 44.90
N ARG A 935 -3.63 21.19 45.42
CA ARG A 935 -4.28 22.36 44.79
C ARG A 935 -3.44 23.03 43.69
N ASP A 936 -2.16 22.66 43.55
CA ASP A 936 -1.20 23.37 42.70
C ASP A 936 -0.90 22.65 41.35
N GLY A 937 -1.60 21.56 41.04
CA GLY A 937 -1.49 20.90 39.72
C GLY A 937 -0.18 20.15 39.45
N GLU A 938 0.65 19.92 40.48
CA GLU A 938 1.92 19.19 40.34
C GLU A 938 1.71 17.66 40.38
N SER A 939 2.24 16.98 39.36
CA SER A 939 2.27 15.52 39.26
C SER A 939 3.49 14.94 39.99
N ARG A 940 3.27 13.88 40.78
CA ARG A 940 4.33 13.18 41.54
C ARG A 940 4.69 11.86 40.87
N LEU A 941 5.99 11.61 40.69
CA LEU A 941 6.52 10.37 40.11
C LEU A 941 7.38 9.61 41.13
N PRO A 942 7.48 8.26 41.01
CA PRO A 942 8.45 7.46 41.74
C PRO A 942 9.87 8.00 41.59
N PHE A 943 10.56 8.20 42.71
CA PHE A 943 11.92 8.77 42.72
C PHE A 943 12.94 7.81 43.35
N ALA A 944 12.62 7.23 44.49
CA ALA A 944 13.52 6.29 45.19
C ALA A 944 12.75 5.09 45.73
N TRP A 945 13.27 3.91 45.45
CA TRP A 945 12.74 2.62 45.90
C TRP A 945 13.68 2.02 46.93
N SER A 946 13.15 1.49 48.02
CA SER A 946 13.96 0.83 49.05
C SER A 946 13.34 -0.48 49.48
N GLY A 947 14.19 -1.50 49.65
CA GLY A 947 13.78 -2.84 50.06
C GLY A 947 12.77 -3.48 49.12
N VAL A 948 13.02 -3.43 47.81
CA VAL A 948 12.17 -4.12 46.82
C VAL A 948 12.57 -5.59 46.78
N ARG A 949 11.61 -6.48 47.02
CA ARG A 949 11.78 -7.94 46.93
C ARG A 949 10.69 -8.55 46.07
N LEU A 950 11.11 -9.31 45.07
CA LEU A 950 10.23 -10.14 44.24
C LEU A 950 10.16 -11.55 44.83
N HIS A 951 8.95 -12.04 45.09
CA HIS A 951 8.71 -13.37 45.67
C HIS A 951 8.24 -14.39 44.63
N ALA A 952 7.51 -13.92 43.61
CA ALA A 952 6.99 -14.76 42.53
C ALA A 952 7.00 -13.98 41.20
N GLY A 953 7.30 -14.68 40.10
CA GLY A 953 7.33 -14.11 38.76
C GLY A 953 6.02 -14.29 37.97
N ALA A 954 5.98 -13.75 36.75
CA ALA A 954 4.92 -13.99 35.76
C ALA A 954 3.48 -13.60 36.16
N ALA A 955 3.31 -12.74 37.17
CA ALA A 955 2.00 -12.27 37.58
C ALA A 955 1.32 -11.44 36.47
N THR A 956 0.04 -11.70 36.22
CA THR A 956 -0.80 -10.92 35.28
C THR A 956 -1.82 -10.04 36.00
N ALA A 957 -2.03 -10.24 37.29
CA ALA A 957 -2.91 -9.45 38.15
C ALA A 957 -2.38 -9.43 39.58
N LEU A 958 -2.62 -8.32 40.27
CA LEU A 958 -2.17 -8.06 41.64
C LEU A 958 -3.33 -7.60 42.52
N ARG A 959 -3.38 -8.12 43.74
CA ARG A 959 -4.08 -7.55 44.89
C ARG A 959 -3.05 -6.76 45.69
N ILE A 960 -3.33 -5.49 45.94
CA ILE A 960 -2.35 -4.53 46.41
C ILE A 960 -2.83 -3.95 47.73
N ARG A 961 -1.92 -3.84 48.69
CA ARG A 961 -2.08 -3.06 49.92
C ARG A 961 -1.00 -2.00 49.99
N ILE A 962 -1.41 -0.74 50.09
CA ILE A 962 -0.55 0.43 50.24
C ILE A 962 -0.81 1.06 51.60
N THR A 963 0.26 1.25 52.37
CA THR A 963 0.23 1.99 53.62
C THR A 963 1.01 3.28 53.40
N MET A 964 0.37 4.43 53.65
CA MET A 964 1.02 5.74 53.54
C MET A 964 1.87 5.99 54.78
N THR A 965 3.19 6.14 54.62
CA THR A 965 4.14 6.32 55.74
C THR A 965 4.57 7.79 55.94
N GLY A 966 4.28 8.66 54.97
CA GLY A 966 4.49 10.11 55.05
C GLY A 966 3.93 10.87 53.83
N PRO A 967 4.12 12.21 53.74
CA PRO A 967 3.69 13.02 52.60
C PRO A 967 4.44 12.69 51.28
N GLY A 968 4.06 11.58 50.64
CA GLY A 968 4.65 11.10 49.39
C GLY A 968 5.49 9.82 49.53
N ASP A 969 5.54 9.24 50.74
CA ASP A 969 6.22 7.97 51.02
C ASP A 969 5.17 6.89 51.30
N LEU A 970 5.37 5.71 50.69
CA LEU A 970 4.45 4.59 50.84
C LEU A 970 5.20 3.25 50.96
N THR A 971 4.56 2.30 51.64
CA THR A 971 4.93 0.88 51.62
C THR A 971 3.91 0.14 50.77
N LEU A 972 4.35 -0.82 49.96
CA LEU A 972 3.48 -1.60 49.07
C LEU A 972 3.72 -3.10 49.24
N HIS A 973 2.63 -3.83 49.49
CA HIS A 973 2.59 -5.29 49.45
C HIS A 973 1.62 -5.72 48.37
N ALA A 974 2.07 -6.56 47.44
CA ALA A 974 1.22 -7.12 46.40
C ALA A 974 1.24 -8.64 46.42
N SER A 975 0.06 -9.23 46.33
CA SER A 975 -0.17 -10.67 46.21
C SER A 975 -0.93 -11.00 44.93
N ASP A 976 -0.93 -12.27 44.54
CA ASP A 976 -1.74 -12.76 43.43
C ASP A 976 -3.21 -12.94 43.84
N GLN A 977 -4.03 -13.46 42.93
CA GLN A 977 -5.46 -13.70 43.20
C GLN A 977 -5.72 -14.79 44.26
N SER A 978 -4.72 -15.63 44.57
CA SER A 978 -4.78 -16.64 45.62
C SER A 978 -4.35 -16.12 46.99
N GLY A 979 -3.75 -14.92 47.04
CA GLY A 979 -3.17 -14.33 48.25
C GLY A 979 -1.68 -14.65 48.44
N ALA A 980 -1.03 -15.33 47.49
CA ALA A 980 0.41 -15.58 47.57
C ALA A 980 1.20 -14.28 47.29
N PRO A 981 2.26 -13.96 48.07
CA PRO A 981 3.02 -12.74 47.88
C PRO A 981 3.74 -12.73 46.52
N VAL A 982 3.70 -11.60 45.82
CA VAL A 982 4.34 -11.38 44.52
C VAL A 982 5.48 -10.38 44.65
N VAL A 983 5.23 -9.18 45.19
CA VAL A 983 6.26 -8.16 45.40
C VAL A 983 6.02 -7.38 46.69
N THR A 984 7.11 -7.08 47.41
CA THR A 984 7.12 -6.18 48.56
C THR A 984 8.03 -5.00 48.26
N ILE A 985 7.59 -3.79 48.61
CA ILE A 985 8.37 -2.55 48.56
C ILE A 985 8.31 -1.93 49.95
N ALA A 986 9.42 -1.96 50.67
CA ALA A 986 9.48 -1.45 52.05
C ALA A 986 9.22 0.06 52.11
N SER A 987 9.78 0.81 51.16
CA SER A 987 9.53 2.25 51.00
C SER A 987 9.63 2.67 49.54
N LEU A 988 8.68 3.50 49.09
CA LEU A 988 8.71 4.22 47.84
C LEU A 988 8.50 5.70 48.11
N ALA A 989 9.51 6.51 47.81
CA ALA A 989 9.45 7.96 47.86
C ALA A 989 9.08 8.53 46.49
N THR A 990 8.12 9.47 46.47
CA THR A 990 7.68 10.18 45.27
C THR A 990 8.08 11.66 45.31
N ARG A 991 8.39 12.24 44.15
CA ARG A 991 8.73 13.69 44.03
C ARG A 991 7.85 14.37 43.00
N SER A 992 7.51 15.64 43.23
CA SER A 992 6.87 16.51 42.23
C SER A 992 7.83 16.74 41.05
N VAL A 993 7.33 16.60 39.83
CA VAL A 993 8.08 16.90 38.60
C VAL A 993 7.30 17.95 37.79
N GLY A 994 7.94 19.09 37.53
CA GLY A 994 7.38 20.14 36.68
C GLY A 994 7.70 19.94 35.19
N ALA A 995 6.89 20.50 34.30
CA ALA A 995 7.09 20.41 32.83
C ALA A 995 8.48 20.89 32.37
N GLU A 996 9.06 21.90 33.05
CA GLU A 996 10.40 22.44 32.75
C GLU A 996 11.54 21.41 32.95
N GLN A 997 11.42 20.48 33.90
CA GLN A 997 12.43 19.43 34.13
C GLN A 997 12.42 18.36 33.03
N LEU A 998 11.25 18.05 32.47
CA LEU A 998 11.11 17.15 31.32
C LEU A 998 11.53 17.87 30.02
N ASP A 999 11.26 19.17 29.89
CA ASP A 999 11.72 19.99 28.76
C ASP A 999 13.25 20.20 28.74
N ALA A 1000 13.93 20.22 29.89
CA ALA A 1000 15.40 20.25 29.93
C ALA A 1000 16.04 18.98 29.32
N SER A 1001 15.38 17.82 29.44
CA SER A 1001 15.81 16.56 28.80
C SER A 1001 15.45 16.47 27.30
N ARG A 1002 14.56 17.36 26.83
CA ARG A 1002 14.21 17.56 25.42
C ARG A 1002 15.35 18.22 24.63
N ALA A 1003 16.31 18.84 25.33
CA ALA A 1003 17.28 19.81 24.80
C ALA A 1003 18.56 19.23 24.15
N LEU A 1004 18.48 18.06 23.52
CA LEU A 1004 19.43 17.69 22.46
C LEU A 1004 18.67 17.39 21.16
N PRO A 1005 18.55 18.41 20.30
CA PRO A 1005 18.77 18.23 18.87
C PRO A 1005 19.70 19.29 18.27
N HIS A 1006 20.41 18.89 17.23
CA HIS A 1006 21.44 19.61 16.46
C HIS A 1006 20.98 20.89 15.71
N ASP A 1007 19.81 21.47 16.00
CA ASP A 1007 19.24 22.64 15.31
C ASP A 1007 18.53 23.64 16.26
N ALA A 1008 19.25 24.20 17.24
CA ALA A 1008 18.75 25.31 18.08
C ALA A 1008 19.38 26.65 17.66
N LEU A 1009 18.56 27.67 17.40
CA LEU A 1009 19.04 29.05 17.22
C LEU A 1009 19.47 29.61 18.58
N PHE A 1010 20.70 30.14 18.66
CA PHE A 1010 21.24 30.83 19.83
C PHE A 1010 21.37 32.33 19.54
N GLU A 1011 21.08 33.16 20.54
CA GLU A 1011 21.42 34.58 20.53
C GLU A 1011 22.64 34.84 21.41
N VAL A 1012 23.42 35.88 21.05
CA VAL A 1012 24.52 36.36 21.90
C VAL A 1012 23.91 37.25 22.97
N ALA A 1013 23.89 36.79 24.21
CA ALA A 1013 23.54 37.57 25.37
C ALA A 1013 24.76 38.02 26.15
N TRP A 1014 24.79 39.30 26.48
CA TRP A 1014 25.83 39.90 27.29
C TRP A 1014 25.49 39.72 28.77
N THR A 1015 26.29 38.92 29.46
CA THR A 1015 26.08 38.59 30.87
C THR A 1015 27.05 39.39 31.73
N SER A 1016 26.54 40.05 32.77
CA SER A 1016 27.38 40.76 33.74
C SER A 1016 28.25 39.77 34.51
N VAL A 1017 29.54 40.04 34.61
CA VAL A 1017 30.49 39.22 35.37
C VAL A 1017 31.01 39.96 36.58
N ALA A 1018 31.07 39.25 37.70
CA ALA A 1018 31.68 39.75 38.92
C ALA A 1018 33.17 40.01 38.68
N ARG A 1019 33.67 41.17 39.11
CA ARG A 1019 35.06 41.62 38.93
C ARG A 1019 36.03 40.69 39.69
N PRO A 1020 36.87 39.85 39.04
CA PRO A 1020 37.63 38.86 39.80
C PRO A 1020 39.06 39.28 40.18
N VAL A 1021 39.68 40.34 39.64
CA VAL A 1021 41.13 40.57 39.85
C VAL A 1021 41.54 42.05 39.95
N THR A 1022 42.38 42.39 40.93
CA THR A 1022 42.97 43.73 41.15
C THR A 1022 44.47 43.83 40.82
N ASP A 1023 45.15 42.73 40.49
CA ASP A 1023 46.56 42.75 40.04
C ASP A 1023 46.64 42.86 38.52
N VAL A 1024 47.13 43.99 38.03
CA VAL A 1024 47.24 44.32 36.61
C VAL A 1024 48.71 44.22 36.20
N ALA A 1025 49.04 43.37 35.23
CA ALA A 1025 50.37 43.39 34.60
C ALA A 1025 50.58 44.70 33.81
N PRO A 1026 51.79 45.28 33.78
CA PRO A 1026 52.06 46.52 33.03
C PRO A 1026 51.82 46.32 31.52
N TRP A 1027 51.31 47.35 30.84
CA TRP A 1027 50.92 47.35 29.42
C TRP A 1027 51.52 48.55 28.70
N ALA A 1028 51.82 48.40 27.40
CA ALA A 1028 52.31 49.48 26.54
C ALA A 1028 51.23 49.86 25.51
N VAL A 1029 50.86 51.15 25.45
CA VAL A 1029 49.91 51.68 24.46
C VAL A 1029 50.68 52.06 23.20
N LEU A 1030 50.24 51.58 22.04
CA LEU A 1030 50.95 51.83 20.78
C LEU A 1030 50.32 52.96 19.94
N ASP A 1031 49.13 53.45 20.28
CA ASP A 1031 48.53 54.60 19.59
C ASP A 1031 47.48 55.34 20.44
N ILE A 1032 47.53 56.67 20.47
CA ILE A 1032 46.68 57.56 21.28
C ILE A 1032 45.48 58.04 20.45
N ALA A 1033 44.26 57.72 20.89
CA ALA A 1033 43.04 58.41 20.47
C ALA A 1033 42.64 59.47 21.55
N PRO A 1034 41.64 60.36 21.33
CA PRO A 1034 41.51 61.70 21.95
C PRO A 1034 41.52 61.73 23.49
N GLU A 1035 41.87 62.90 24.03
CA GLU A 1035 42.00 63.31 25.45
C GLU A 1035 41.52 62.30 26.52
N GLY A 1036 42.46 61.82 27.36
CA GLY A 1036 42.15 61.17 28.65
C GLY A 1036 42.70 59.75 28.87
N ILE A 1037 43.21 59.06 27.84
CA ILE A 1037 43.77 57.69 27.98
C ILE A 1037 45.28 57.70 28.25
N GLY A 1038 45.97 58.80 27.96
CA GLY A 1038 47.42 58.92 28.02
C GLY A 1038 48.05 58.98 29.42
N GLU A 1039 47.26 59.10 30.50
CA GLU A 1039 47.79 59.18 31.88
C GLU A 1039 47.94 57.81 32.59
N LEU A 1040 47.65 56.70 31.90
CA LEU A 1040 47.60 55.35 32.48
C LEU A 1040 48.85 54.48 32.23
N VAL A 1041 50.02 55.09 31.96
CA VAL A 1041 51.23 54.34 31.53
C VAL A 1041 52.42 54.58 32.46
N ASP A 1042 52.92 53.51 33.09
CA ASP A 1042 54.34 53.36 33.42
C ASP A 1042 54.72 51.87 33.36
N GLY A 1043 55.39 51.44 32.27
CA GLY A 1043 55.98 50.09 32.21
C GLY A 1043 56.09 49.47 30.80
N SER A 1044 57.28 48.93 30.51
CA SER A 1044 57.54 48.02 29.38
C SER A 1044 56.87 46.66 29.61
N GLY A 1045 55.71 46.42 28.99
CA GLY A 1045 54.96 45.17 29.08
C GLY A 1045 54.75 44.45 27.74
N ASP A 1046 54.48 43.15 27.78
CA ASP A 1046 54.35 42.22 26.63
C ASP A 1046 53.01 42.34 25.84
N ALA A 1047 52.21 43.39 26.06
CA ALA A 1047 50.91 43.56 25.41
C ALA A 1047 50.77 44.95 24.79
N VAL A 1048 50.33 44.99 23.52
CA VAL A 1048 50.08 46.21 22.75
C VAL A 1048 48.58 46.55 22.79
N VAL A 1049 48.23 47.74 23.27
CA VAL A 1049 46.84 48.23 23.23
C VAL A 1049 46.63 49.14 22.02
N VAL A 1050 45.61 48.82 21.21
CA VAL A 1050 45.19 49.58 20.03
C VAL A 1050 43.81 50.14 20.30
N VAL A 1051 43.71 51.47 20.41
CA VAL A 1051 42.42 52.12 20.64
C VAL A 1051 41.84 52.58 19.32
N SER A 1052 40.65 52.08 18.98
CA SER A 1052 39.82 52.53 17.86
C SER A 1052 38.66 53.36 18.40
N VAL A 1053 38.84 54.69 18.40
CA VAL A 1053 37.78 55.65 18.70
C VAL A 1053 37.57 56.49 17.45
N CYS A 1054 36.40 56.38 16.83
CA CYS A 1054 36.07 57.12 15.63
C CYS A 1054 36.02 58.64 15.94
N ALA A 1055 36.79 59.44 15.19
CA ALA A 1055 36.66 60.90 15.25
C ALA A 1055 35.33 61.31 14.58
N THR A 1056 34.57 62.19 15.23
CA THR A 1056 33.21 62.64 14.85
C THR A 1056 33.14 63.49 13.57
N LEU A 1057 34.15 63.45 12.69
CA LEU A 1057 34.33 64.36 11.55
C LEU A 1057 34.45 63.67 10.17
N LEU A 1058 34.36 62.33 10.09
CA LEU A 1058 34.40 61.57 8.82
C LEU A 1058 33.04 60.97 8.47
N ASP A 1059 32.78 60.72 7.19
CA ASP A 1059 31.64 59.90 6.75
C ASP A 1059 31.84 58.44 7.22
N VAL A 1060 30.74 57.73 7.51
CA VAL A 1060 30.73 56.40 8.14
C VAL A 1060 31.53 55.37 7.33
N VAL A 1061 31.47 55.45 5.99
CA VAL A 1061 32.21 54.55 5.11
C VAL A 1061 33.72 54.80 5.19
N GLU A 1062 34.12 56.07 5.19
CA GLU A 1062 35.54 56.46 5.28
C GLU A 1062 36.11 56.14 6.67
N ALA A 1063 35.33 56.38 7.72
CA ALA A 1063 35.65 55.99 9.09
C ALA A 1063 35.85 54.47 9.23
N ALA A 1064 34.93 53.66 8.71
CA ALA A 1064 35.04 52.20 8.77
C ALA A 1064 36.29 51.70 8.01
N HIS A 1065 36.55 52.23 6.81
CA HIS A 1065 37.75 51.89 6.03
C HIS A 1065 39.05 52.29 6.75
N HIS A 1066 39.09 53.50 7.30
CA HIS A 1066 40.28 54.01 7.99
C HIS A 1066 40.59 53.22 9.28
N GLU A 1067 39.58 53.01 10.13
CA GLU A 1067 39.75 52.31 11.42
C GLU A 1067 40.08 50.83 11.23
N THR A 1068 39.42 50.13 10.29
CA THR A 1068 39.73 48.72 10.01
C THR A 1068 41.12 48.54 9.41
N ALA A 1069 41.56 49.43 8.50
CA ALA A 1069 42.93 49.38 7.94
C ALA A 1069 44.00 49.64 9.03
N ARG A 1070 43.74 50.56 9.96
CA ARG A 1070 44.65 50.86 11.07
C ARG A 1070 44.77 49.68 12.02
N VAL A 1071 43.64 49.10 12.44
CA VAL A 1071 43.62 47.92 13.32
C VAL A 1071 44.25 46.71 12.63
N LEU A 1072 43.98 46.49 11.33
CA LEU A 1072 44.62 45.42 10.55
C LEU A 1072 46.15 45.52 10.58
N THR A 1073 46.69 46.73 10.39
CA THR A 1073 48.14 46.97 10.42
C THR A 1073 48.74 46.57 11.78
N ALA A 1074 48.06 46.88 12.88
CA ALA A 1074 48.51 46.51 14.22
C ALA A 1074 48.42 44.99 14.46
N LEU A 1075 47.36 44.34 13.98
CA LEU A 1075 47.19 42.88 14.08
C LEU A 1075 48.25 42.09 13.28
N GLN A 1076 48.74 42.67 12.18
CA GLN A 1076 49.80 42.11 11.33
C GLN A 1076 51.22 42.25 11.91
N GLY A 1077 51.42 43.02 12.98
CA GLY A 1077 52.72 43.13 13.65
C GLY A 1077 53.09 41.87 14.46
N ASP A 1078 54.32 41.79 15.00
CA ASP A 1078 54.85 40.60 15.70
C ASP A 1078 54.57 40.56 17.22
N SER A 1079 53.69 41.43 17.74
CA SER A 1079 53.45 41.53 19.19
C SER A 1079 52.87 40.23 19.79
N PRO A 1080 53.38 39.73 20.93
CA PRO A 1080 52.94 38.45 21.49
C PRO A 1080 51.52 38.49 22.05
N ARG A 1081 51.01 39.66 22.49
CA ARG A 1081 49.60 39.89 22.83
C ARG A 1081 49.12 41.27 22.39
N ILE A 1082 47.85 41.37 21.97
CA ILE A 1082 47.23 42.61 21.50
C ILE A 1082 45.87 42.79 22.16
N ALA A 1083 45.60 43.95 22.76
CA ALA A 1083 44.26 44.33 23.19
C ALA A 1083 43.70 45.40 22.24
N VAL A 1084 42.59 45.12 21.57
CA VAL A 1084 41.91 46.09 20.72
C VAL A 1084 40.75 46.69 21.51
N VAL A 1085 40.74 48.01 21.64
CA VAL A 1085 39.71 48.74 22.39
C VAL A 1085 38.82 49.50 21.43
N THR A 1086 37.53 49.21 21.43
CA THR A 1086 36.51 49.93 20.66
C THR A 1086 35.60 50.76 21.57
N ARG A 1087 34.81 51.67 21.01
CA ARG A 1087 33.81 52.44 21.76
C ARG A 1087 32.41 52.24 21.15
N ASN A 1088 31.46 51.79 21.96
CA ASN A 1088 30.08 51.48 21.58
C ASN A 1088 30.00 50.65 20.29
N ALA A 1089 30.94 49.75 20.02
CA ALA A 1089 30.95 48.96 18.78
C ALA A 1089 29.90 47.85 18.77
N THR A 1090 29.45 47.39 19.95
CA THR A 1090 28.43 46.35 20.08
C THR A 1090 27.29 46.81 20.99
N ALA A 1091 26.05 46.43 20.65
CA ALA A 1091 24.91 46.63 21.54
C ALA A 1091 24.98 45.59 22.67
N VAL A 1092 25.25 46.06 23.89
CA VAL A 1092 25.38 45.22 25.09
C VAL A 1092 24.10 45.31 25.92
N VAL A 1093 23.56 46.52 26.04
CA VAL A 1093 22.25 46.79 26.65
C VAL A 1093 21.28 47.39 25.61
N ALA A 1094 19.97 47.26 25.84
CA ALA A 1094 18.94 47.65 24.87
C ALA A 1094 18.96 49.13 24.46
N THR A 1095 19.63 49.99 25.24
CA THR A 1095 19.77 51.43 24.97
C THR A 1095 21.01 51.80 24.16
N ASP A 1096 21.90 50.84 23.88
CA ASP A 1096 23.12 51.08 23.13
C ASP A 1096 22.80 51.27 21.63
N VAL A 1097 23.43 52.27 21.02
CA VAL A 1097 23.42 52.46 19.56
C VAL A 1097 24.83 52.14 19.06
N PRO A 1098 25.03 51.01 18.35
CA PRO A 1098 26.35 50.62 17.89
C PRO A 1098 26.97 51.62 16.91
N ASP A 1099 28.24 51.97 17.10
CA ASP A 1099 29.04 52.71 16.13
C ASP A 1099 29.39 51.79 14.94
N PRO A 1100 28.93 52.10 13.71
CA PRO A 1100 29.18 51.23 12.56
C PRO A 1100 30.66 51.03 12.23
N ALA A 1101 31.52 52.03 12.47
CA ALA A 1101 32.96 51.91 12.23
C ALA A 1101 33.62 50.98 13.26
N GLY A 1102 33.31 51.15 14.55
CA GLY A 1102 33.72 50.23 15.62
C GLY A 1102 33.18 48.81 15.43
N ALA A 1103 31.95 48.65 14.92
CA ALA A 1103 31.37 47.35 14.61
C ALA A 1103 32.14 46.62 13.48
N ALA A 1104 32.58 47.35 12.46
CA ALA A 1104 33.43 46.80 11.41
C ALA A 1104 34.80 46.33 11.94
N VAL A 1105 35.41 47.11 12.85
CA VAL A 1105 36.63 46.71 13.57
C VAL A 1105 36.40 45.45 14.40
N THR A 1106 35.28 45.36 15.12
CA THR A 1106 34.90 44.16 15.90
C THR A 1106 34.81 42.92 15.01
N GLY A 1107 34.23 43.03 13.81
CA GLY A 1107 34.17 41.95 12.83
C GLY A 1107 35.54 41.47 12.35
N LEU A 1108 36.45 42.41 12.05
CA LEU A 1108 37.83 42.11 11.67
C LEU A 1108 38.58 41.41 12.81
N VAL A 1109 38.49 41.93 14.03
CA VAL A 1109 39.21 41.39 15.20
C VAL A 1109 38.74 39.97 15.54
N ARG A 1110 37.43 39.69 15.50
CA ARG A 1110 36.90 38.34 15.73
C ARG A 1110 37.43 37.31 14.72
N SER A 1111 37.62 37.73 13.47
CA SER A 1111 38.22 36.89 12.43
C SER A 1111 39.69 36.59 12.78
N ALA A 1112 40.45 37.61 13.16
CA ALA A 1112 41.85 37.45 13.58
C ALA A 1112 42.00 36.61 14.86
N GLN A 1113 41.07 36.72 15.82
CA GLN A 1113 41.03 35.88 17.03
C GLN A 1113 40.86 34.40 16.70
N SER A 1114 40.12 34.07 15.64
CA SER A 1114 39.94 32.69 15.19
C SER A 1114 41.21 32.13 14.55
N GLU A 1115 41.96 32.96 13.83
CA GLU A 1115 43.24 32.58 13.22
C GLU A 1115 44.38 32.47 14.25
N GLN A 1116 44.33 33.28 15.33
CA GLN A 1116 45.35 33.33 16.37
C GLN A 1116 44.74 33.34 17.79
N PRO A 1117 44.20 32.20 18.26
CA PRO A 1117 43.53 32.10 19.57
C PRO A 1117 44.45 32.49 20.73
N GLY A 1118 43.92 33.21 21.72
CA GLY A 1118 44.65 33.60 22.94
C GLY A 1118 45.66 34.75 22.77
N ARG A 1119 45.90 35.22 21.53
CA ARG A 1119 46.79 36.36 21.24
C ARG A 1119 46.08 37.71 21.36
N ILE A 1120 44.81 37.78 20.98
CA ILE A 1120 44.07 39.05 20.81
C ILE A 1120 42.88 39.11 21.76
N VAL A 1121 42.74 40.20 22.52
CA VAL A 1121 41.60 40.49 23.40
C VAL A 1121 40.84 41.71 22.86
N LEU A 1122 39.52 41.62 22.74
CA LEU A 1122 38.66 42.72 22.30
C LEU A 1122 37.91 43.34 23.49
N ILE A 1123 38.05 44.64 23.70
CA ILE A 1123 37.39 45.38 24.79
C ILE A 1123 36.53 46.50 24.22
N ASP A 1124 35.23 46.51 24.51
CA ASP A 1124 34.32 47.57 24.02
C ASP A 1124 33.82 48.47 25.15
N LEU A 1125 34.11 49.77 25.11
CA LEU A 1125 33.77 50.73 26.16
C LEU A 1125 32.60 51.64 25.76
N ASP A 1126 31.86 52.18 26.73
CA ASP A 1126 30.90 53.25 26.48
C ASP A 1126 31.51 54.66 26.61
N ALA A 1127 30.66 55.69 26.66
CA ALA A 1127 31.05 57.08 26.86
C ALA A 1127 31.31 57.45 28.33
N ASP A 1128 31.08 56.54 29.28
CA ASP A 1128 31.19 56.82 30.71
C ASP A 1128 32.68 56.91 31.14
N PRO A 1129 33.13 58.02 31.76
CA PRO A 1129 34.49 58.14 32.28
C PRO A 1129 34.88 57.03 33.27
N THR A 1130 33.92 56.46 34.01
CA THR A 1130 34.17 55.36 34.94
C THR A 1130 34.51 54.04 34.25
N SER A 1131 33.95 53.79 33.06
CA SER A 1131 34.28 52.64 32.23
C SER A 1131 35.71 52.72 31.69
N LEU A 1132 36.19 53.93 31.38
CA LEU A 1132 37.56 54.14 30.94
C LEU A 1132 38.58 53.83 32.04
N ALA A 1133 38.30 54.24 33.28
CA ALA A 1133 39.16 53.94 34.43
C ALA A 1133 39.28 52.43 34.72
N LEU A 1134 38.33 51.61 34.23
CA LEU A 1134 38.29 50.17 34.43
C LEU A 1134 38.95 49.36 33.31
N LEU A 1135 39.47 50.01 32.26
CA LEU A 1135 40.13 49.33 31.14
C LEU A 1135 41.24 48.34 31.59
N PRO A 1136 42.14 48.67 32.54
CA PRO A 1136 43.18 47.74 32.96
C PRO A 1136 42.61 46.51 33.70
N ALA A 1137 41.56 46.72 34.51
CA ALA A 1137 40.87 45.64 35.21
C ALA A 1137 40.06 44.76 34.25
N ALA A 1138 39.45 45.35 33.21
CA ALA A 1138 38.74 44.62 32.16
C ALA A 1138 39.69 43.72 31.36
N TYR A 1139 40.86 44.22 30.97
CA TYR A 1139 41.88 43.41 30.31
C TYR A 1139 42.41 42.27 31.20
N ALA A 1140 42.76 42.57 32.46
CA ALA A 1140 43.22 41.55 33.40
C ALA A 1140 42.16 40.46 33.63
N THR A 1141 40.89 40.86 33.73
CA THR A 1141 39.76 39.93 33.84
C THR A 1141 39.63 39.07 32.59
N ALA A 1142 39.72 39.67 31.39
CA ALA A 1142 39.64 38.94 30.13
C ALA A 1142 40.74 37.87 30.02
N VAL A 1143 41.98 38.23 30.34
CA VAL A 1143 43.10 37.30 30.28
C VAL A 1143 43.02 36.21 31.35
N ALA A 1144 42.65 36.55 32.59
CA ALA A 1144 42.56 35.58 33.68
C ALA A 1144 41.42 34.58 33.49
N ALA A 1145 40.31 35.02 32.89
CA ALA A 1145 39.14 34.20 32.59
C ALA A 1145 39.16 33.58 31.19
N ASP A 1146 40.25 33.77 30.41
CA ASP A 1146 40.38 33.34 29.01
C ASP A 1146 39.22 33.81 28.11
N GLU A 1147 38.71 35.02 28.37
CA GLU A 1147 37.64 35.64 27.60
C GLU A 1147 38.22 36.40 26.40
N PRO A 1148 37.86 36.03 25.16
CA PRO A 1148 38.33 36.74 23.98
C PRO A 1148 37.70 38.14 23.85
N GLN A 1149 36.54 38.38 24.48
CA GLN A 1149 35.82 39.65 24.35
C GLN A 1149 35.14 40.07 25.66
N ILE A 1150 35.34 41.35 26.04
CA ILE A 1150 34.67 41.99 27.17
C ILE A 1150 34.07 43.33 26.72
N ALA A 1151 32.90 43.70 27.25
CA ALA A 1151 32.38 45.04 27.13
C ALA A 1151 32.23 45.69 28.52
N VAL A 1152 32.43 47.00 28.60
CA VAL A 1152 32.23 47.79 29.83
C VAL A 1152 31.13 48.82 29.60
N ARG A 1153 30.08 48.79 30.43
CA ARG A 1153 28.94 49.72 30.39
C ARG A 1153 28.66 50.25 31.78
N ALA A 1154 28.64 51.57 31.95
CA ALA A 1154 28.42 52.27 33.22
C ALA A 1154 29.24 51.67 34.39
N GLY A 1155 30.48 51.27 34.11
CA GLY A 1155 31.38 50.66 35.09
C GLY A 1155 31.15 49.16 35.40
N GLU A 1156 30.26 48.46 34.71
CA GLU A 1156 30.06 47.01 34.82
C GLU A 1156 30.68 46.26 33.64
N LEU A 1157 31.20 45.05 33.89
CA LEU A 1157 31.83 44.21 32.87
C LEU A 1157 30.83 43.17 32.37
N TYR A 1158 30.76 43.03 31.06
CA TYR A 1158 29.89 42.09 30.37
C TYR A 1158 30.71 41.19 29.44
N VAL A 1159 30.35 39.92 29.38
CA VAL A 1159 30.93 38.94 28.45
C VAL A 1159 29.85 38.36 27.54
N PRO A 1160 30.15 38.10 26.27
CA PRO A 1160 29.19 37.49 25.36
C PRO A 1160 29.05 36.01 25.68
N ARG A 1161 27.80 35.54 25.79
CA ARG A 1161 27.44 34.13 25.96
C ARG A 1161 26.37 33.77 24.97
N LEU A 1162 26.38 32.55 24.49
CA LEU A 1162 25.27 32.02 23.71
C LEU A 1162 24.18 31.59 24.69
N ARG A 1163 22.99 32.20 24.57
CA ARG A 1163 21.77 31.73 25.22
C ARG A 1163 20.70 31.48 24.17
N ARG A 1164 19.66 30.75 24.51
CA ARG A 1164 18.50 30.62 23.63
C ARG A 1164 17.67 31.90 23.71
N PRO A 1165 17.12 32.42 22.59
CA PRO A 1165 16.19 33.54 22.63
C PRO A 1165 15.03 33.20 23.56
N SER A 1166 14.71 34.12 24.48
CA SER A 1166 13.61 33.98 25.44
C SER A 1166 12.25 34.13 24.77
#